data_AF-A0A6I8LKZ3-F1
#
_entry.id   AF-A0A6I8LKZ3-F1
#
_cell.length_a   1.000
_cell.length_b   1.000
_cell.length_c   1.000
_cell.angle_alpha   90.00
_cell.angle_beta   90.00
_cell.angle_gamma   90.00
#
_symmetry.space_group_name_H-M   'P 1'
#
loop_
_entity.id
_entity.type
_entity.pdbx_description
1 polymer ?
#
loop_
_entity_poly.entity_id
_entity_poly.type
_entity_poly.pdbx_seq_one_letter_code
_entity_poly.pdbx_strand_id
1 'polypeptide(L)'
;MQAADPLPNGTFCVMVDFPLLKPGFRMSATVVAWSPVDELRRGDVAGLRLLDSPPNGAAPLVLTRSNRLTQDQLIMVGFPRGLELGSWIYGRRGGRVATGWVEILSEPGRESALEPGFSGAPVWVPELDAAIGMVAQRVRGAPPKIGYMITTDALLSDWPRLADVIERRPPFRALRPFVEDDAELFFGREKQAVQLSRLARETPVVCMVGPSGVGKSSLLHAGVFPLLANEPDQLVTALRPSDGSTPAHALAAAFDGLINVGSPTHERLDRIDGLVERMASGGVADIVATALARHGGVRLLVAIDQFEEIFDTPEPTQAAFAQVLLAAMDAGARWSVMLNLRDTFLGQTLSSSNPAVLELATGWYPFHVTALTPTQLRAAITGPLNRVGTVSYQDGLVERLLEDVRAAPSSLPLLQFALAELWARRRGGQLLHDAYDELGGVRGALAGYARDVWSGLDPRSQGDAARLLVQLVRPLPNSEQSVRRTAHRDELDDAQWAIAQRLAGTRLLVLRGAPRSGVELAHESLLEHWHKLHELVDQSRDFRLWQENLRQRIATWNAEEKAQRRLLSGLDLREAMRWAVRQADDLSVAELEFLALSRRRRRRRLSAAALVLVVLVTAVFITYRSTGRQRADLAAADLANEAGRLDGRDSYGAVQLALHAYRTNSGVSFKLPPHTYPGVDRLLPDYTQYRVDTSAPTPPSASGPDTKGSGVSRLADAMSGKVSADGTRVVTVNSALQVVLWTLDGDRVRAEPLTNLFNTKDISDTVTISRSGRYLAFEQSLWPPQFPTDAHAPVDQEGLPKTNPSDYHTCKPNSIMEAVTCLVVYDIDARRVVTATPLGGGFTSVSTVTIDPDDQVVAAMVPGSIRPGSVEASQNTLRRWDLRTGREWTPLRIPWRSWPIGIWLRPGGTSAAVWEAMPGPSGNRPDRFAVAIDDFGSVPSHRELAEHTLDTAVSLDWRTVATVEIPPDESSFGVTVWDTRSGKVVTRIPGLSRAQGGYGYLALNRNGSEVVLSWYDPPEPSASTDIRQIARSLRQMDVWSIPDGAHQNVPEHIDSAWERVVPLGNSMNEPLALTRTSTVGLVLPRQGQAPPLRRMADATGEPPSLDNGRLMDRLCSLLADPNTDEMVRKLLPPDTSEEPPCPS
;
A
#
# COMPACT_ATOMS: atom_id res chain seq x y z
N MET A 1 -65.58 -14.65 -45.61
CA MET A 1 -66.20 -14.36 -44.30
C MET A 1 -65.13 -13.73 -43.42
N GLN A 2 -65.36 -12.69 -42.62
CA GLN A 2 -66.43 -12.42 -41.65
C GLN A 2 -66.29 -13.29 -40.39
N ALA A 3 -66.10 -12.61 -39.25
CA ALA A 3 -66.01 -13.11 -37.87
C ALA A 3 -64.90 -14.13 -37.54
N ALA A 4 -64.36 -14.00 -36.32
CA ALA A 4 -63.82 -15.16 -35.61
C ALA A 4 -65.02 -15.88 -34.98
N ASP A 5 -65.27 -17.12 -35.39
CA ASP A 5 -66.09 -18.01 -34.58
C ASP A 5 -65.27 -18.42 -33.34
N PRO A 6 -65.81 -18.26 -32.12
CA PRO A 6 -65.21 -18.89 -30.94
C PRO A 6 -65.33 -20.43 -31.06
N LEU A 7 -64.63 -21.16 -30.19
CA LEU A 7 -64.89 -22.59 -29.98
C LEU A 7 -66.41 -22.81 -29.86
N PRO A 8 -67.06 -23.59 -30.75
CA PRO A 8 -68.50 -23.81 -30.65
C PRO A 8 -68.80 -24.50 -29.32
N ASN A 9 -69.95 -24.17 -28.71
CA ASN A 9 -70.28 -24.40 -27.28
C ASN A 9 -70.29 -25.86 -26.77
N GLY A 10 -69.81 -26.83 -27.54
CA GLY A 10 -69.48 -28.17 -27.04
C GLY A 10 -68.04 -28.22 -26.54
N THR A 11 -67.84 -28.51 -25.26
CA THR A 11 -66.52 -28.84 -24.72
C THR A 11 -66.04 -30.15 -25.35
N PHE A 12 -65.25 -30.07 -26.44
CA PHE A 12 -64.78 -31.26 -27.16
C PHE A 12 -63.95 -32.16 -26.23
N CYS A 13 -64.56 -33.25 -25.81
CA CYS A 13 -63.93 -34.26 -24.98
C CYS A 13 -63.29 -35.32 -25.89
N VAL A 14 -61.98 -35.47 -25.79
CA VAL A 14 -61.16 -36.44 -26.53
C VAL A 14 -60.52 -37.43 -25.55
N MET A 15 -60.50 -38.70 -25.92
CA MET A 15 -59.86 -39.74 -25.11
C MET A 15 -58.36 -39.81 -25.41
N VAL A 16 -57.53 -39.62 -24.40
CA VAL A 16 -56.06 -39.70 -24.48
C VAL A 16 -55.60 -41.02 -23.85
N ASP A 17 -54.78 -41.78 -24.57
CA ASP A 17 -54.20 -43.06 -24.11
C ASP A 17 -52.72 -42.85 -23.70
N PHE A 18 -52.18 -43.69 -22.81
CA PHE A 18 -50.80 -43.61 -22.32
C PHE A 18 -50.00 -44.89 -22.65
N PRO A 19 -49.83 -45.24 -23.95
CA PRO A 19 -49.39 -46.57 -24.38
C PRO A 19 -48.02 -47.01 -23.88
N LEU A 20 -47.10 -46.09 -23.58
CA LEU A 20 -45.76 -46.43 -23.07
C LEU A 20 -45.69 -46.62 -21.55
N LEU A 21 -46.70 -46.15 -20.81
CA LEU A 21 -46.73 -46.17 -19.33
C LEU A 21 -47.79 -47.14 -18.78
N LYS A 22 -48.95 -47.19 -19.44
CA LYS A 22 -50.10 -47.99 -19.02
C LYS A 22 -51.00 -48.29 -20.23
N PRO A 23 -50.64 -49.27 -21.09
CA PRO A 23 -51.36 -49.59 -22.32
C PRO A 23 -52.87 -49.71 -22.15
N GLY A 24 -53.64 -48.98 -22.97
CA GLY A 24 -55.10 -49.01 -22.98
C GLY A 24 -55.77 -48.22 -21.85
N PHE A 25 -55.00 -47.56 -20.97
CA PHE A 25 -55.56 -46.64 -19.98
C PHE A 25 -55.88 -45.29 -20.62
N ARG A 26 -57.17 -45.07 -20.85
CA ARG A 26 -57.69 -43.86 -21.49
C ARG A 26 -58.29 -42.88 -20.50
N MET A 27 -57.97 -41.60 -20.67
CA MET A 27 -58.45 -40.48 -19.87
C MET A 27 -59.23 -39.48 -20.72
N SER A 28 -60.18 -38.80 -20.11
CA SER A 28 -60.89 -37.69 -20.73
C SER A 28 -60.03 -36.42 -20.73
N ALA A 29 -59.88 -35.78 -21.89
CA ALA A 29 -59.25 -34.47 -22.04
C ALA A 29 -60.15 -33.52 -22.82
N THR A 30 -60.04 -32.22 -22.55
CA THR A 30 -60.83 -31.17 -23.21
C THR A 30 -59.94 -30.31 -24.09
N VAL A 31 -60.43 -29.94 -25.28
CA VAL A 31 -59.76 -28.96 -26.15
C VAL A 31 -59.86 -27.57 -25.51
N VAL A 32 -58.71 -26.96 -25.21
CA VAL A 32 -58.59 -25.65 -24.53
C VAL A 32 -57.82 -24.59 -25.35
N ALA A 33 -57.22 -25.01 -26.47
CA ALA A 33 -56.73 -24.14 -27.54
C ALA A 33 -56.84 -24.89 -28.88
N TRP A 34 -57.08 -24.16 -29.97
CA TRP A 34 -57.21 -24.73 -31.31
C TRP A 34 -56.73 -23.73 -32.36
N SER A 35 -55.72 -24.12 -33.13
CA SER A 35 -55.24 -23.39 -34.31
C SER A 35 -55.38 -24.31 -35.54
N PRO A 36 -56.44 -24.16 -36.35
CA PRO A 36 -56.65 -24.96 -37.55
C PRO A 36 -55.66 -24.58 -38.66
N VAL A 37 -55.55 -25.42 -39.69
CA VAL A 37 -54.67 -25.17 -40.84
C VAL A 37 -55.13 -23.93 -41.63
N ASP A 38 -54.31 -22.89 -41.72
CA ASP A 38 -54.58 -21.69 -42.52
C ASP A 38 -54.28 -21.88 -44.04
N GLU A 39 -54.68 -20.92 -44.87
CA GLU A 39 -54.44 -20.95 -46.33
C GLU A 39 -52.94 -21.00 -46.70
N LEU A 40 -52.06 -20.58 -45.78
CA LEU A 40 -50.60 -20.59 -45.90
C LEU A 40 -49.96 -21.84 -45.25
N ARG A 41 -50.78 -22.82 -44.84
CA ARG A 41 -50.39 -24.07 -44.14
C ARG A 41 -49.61 -23.84 -42.85
N ARG A 42 -50.15 -23.00 -41.99
CA ARG A 42 -49.75 -22.78 -40.58
C ARG A 42 -50.88 -23.23 -39.64
N GLY A 43 -50.61 -23.37 -38.35
CA GLY A 43 -51.51 -24.07 -37.42
C GLY A 43 -51.37 -25.61 -37.55
N ASP A 44 -52.48 -26.32 -37.34
CA ASP A 44 -52.58 -27.77 -37.05
C ASP A 44 -52.23 -28.12 -35.58
N VAL A 45 -52.72 -27.30 -34.63
CA VAL A 45 -52.38 -27.40 -33.20
C VAL A 45 -53.63 -27.48 -32.33
N ALA A 46 -53.76 -28.55 -31.53
CA ALA A 46 -54.78 -28.68 -30.49
C ALA A 46 -54.13 -28.70 -29.10
N GLY A 47 -54.43 -27.70 -28.27
CA GLY A 47 -54.05 -27.69 -26.86
C GLY A 47 -55.09 -28.45 -26.04
N LEU A 48 -54.67 -29.54 -25.37
CA LEU A 48 -55.54 -30.39 -24.56
C LEU A 48 -55.31 -30.19 -23.06
N ARG A 49 -56.38 -30.26 -22.26
CA ARG A 49 -56.35 -30.31 -20.80
C ARG A 49 -56.99 -31.62 -20.32
N LEU A 50 -56.20 -32.49 -19.70
CA LEU A 50 -56.69 -33.67 -18.98
C LEU A 50 -57.68 -33.23 -17.88
N LEU A 51 -58.77 -33.97 -17.68
CA LEU A 51 -59.73 -33.71 -16.61
C LEU A 51 -59.32 -34.33 -15.27
N ASP A 52 -58.51 -35.38 -15.32
CA ASP A 52 -57.98 -36.13 -14.18
C ASP A 52 -56.44 -36.11 -14.16
N SER A 53 -55.83 -36.53 -13.05
CA SER A 53 -54.37 -36.71 -12.96
C SER A 53 -53.87 -37.85 -13.86
N PRO A 54 -52.74 -37.68 -14.58
CA PRO A 54 -52.19 -38.72 -15.44
C PRO A 54 -51.63 -39.92 -14.65
N PRO A 55 -51.30 -41.05 -15.30
CA PRO A 55 -50.74 -42.22 -14.63
C PRO A 55 -49.46 -41.90 -13.85
N ASN A 56 -49.25 -42.59 -12.72
CA ASN A 56 -47.97 -42.55 -12.00
C ASN A 56 -46.82 -42.90 -12.97
N GLY A 57 -45.78 -42.07 -13.03
CA GLY A 57 -44.69 -42.17 -14.02
C GLY A 57 -44.86 -41.27 -15.26
N ALA A 58 -46.01 -40.63 -15.46
CA ALA A 58 -46.18 -39.63 -16.51
C ALA A 58 -45.53 -38.30 -16.11
N ALA A 59 -44.44 -37.93 -16.78
CA ALA A 59 -43.77 -36.64 -16.66
C ALA A 59 -44.15 -35.69 -17.83
N PRO A 60 -44.21 -34.36 -17.62
CA PRO A 60 -44.31 -33.40 -18.71
C PRO A 60 -43.04 -33.45 -19.58
N LEU A 61 -43.21 -33.53 -20.90
CA LEU A 61 -42.07 -33.50 -21.83
C LEU A 61 -41.45 -32.09 -21.85
N VAL A 62 -40.13 -32.01 -21.69
CA VAL A 62 -39.40 -30.74 -21.79
C VAL A 62 -39.46 -30.23 -23.24
N LEU A 63 -39.92 -29.00 -23.43
CA LEU A 63 -39.94 -28.32 -24.73
C LEU A 63 -38.89 -27.20 -24.76
N THR A 64 -38.21 -27.03 -25.88
CA THR A 64 -37.20 -25.98 -26.10
C THR A 64 -37.36 -25.30 -27.45
N ARG A 65 -36.91 -24.04 -27.57
CA ARG A 65 -37.04 -23.26 -28.82
C ARG A 65 -36.10 -23.82 -29.90
N SER A 66 -36.61 -23.88 -31.13
CA SER A 66 -35.91 -24.52 -32.26
C SER A 66 -34.77 -23.66 -32.82
N ASN A 67 -34.76 -22.35 -32.56
CA ASN A 67 -33.92 -21.37 -33.27
C ASN A 67 -32.43 -21.34 -32.88
N ARG A 68 -31.98 -22.17 -31.93
CA ARG A 68 -30.59 -22.17 -31.39
C ARG A 68 -29.68 -23.31 -31.86
N LEU A 69 -30.16 -24.18 -32.75
CA LEU A 69 -29.61 -25.53 -32.94
C LEU A 69 -29.30 -25.84 -34.42
N THR A 70 -28.24 -26.61 -34.65
CA THR A 70 -27.68 -26.89 -35.99
C THR A 70 -27.19 -28.34 -36.11
N GLN A 71 -27.81 -29.11 -37.02
CA GLN A 71 -27.48 -30.51 -37.37
C GLN A 71 -27.75 -31.58 -36.29
N ASP A 72 -28.83 -31.39 -35.53
CA ASP A 72 -29.32 -32.28 -34.46
C ASP A 72 -29.76 -33.66 -34.98
N GLN A 73 -29.52 -34.74 -34.20
CA GLN A 73 -30.20 -36.03 -34.39
C GLN A 73 -31.62 -35.94 -33.81
N LEU A 74 -32.61 -36.42 -34.56
CA LEU A 74 -34.03 -36.32 -34.21
C LEU A 74 -34.63 -37.72 -33.99
N ILE A 75 -35.33 -37.89 -32.88
CA ILE A 75 -36.15 -39.08 -32.58
C ILE A 75 -37.63 -38.68 -32.56
N MET A 76 -38.47 -39.50 -33.18
CA MET A 76 -39.93 -39.39 -33.15
C MET A 76 -40.54 -40.74 -32.78
N VAL A 77 -41.51 -40.74 -31.86
CA VAL A 77 -42.26 -41.95 -31.46
C VAL A 77 -43.73 -41.75 -31.83
N GLY A 78 -44.22 -42.58 -32.75
CA GLY A 78 -45.62 -42.55 -33.21
C GLY A 78 -46.30 -43.89 -33.06
N PHE A 79 -47.63 -43.91 -33.14
CA PHE A 79 -48.47 -45.09 -32.92
C PHE A 79 -49.29 -45.40 -34.19
N PRO A 80 -48.65 -45.90 -35.27
CA PRO A 80 -49.33 -46.26 -36.50
C PRO A 80 -50.22 -47.49 -36.32
N ARG A 81 -51.25 -47.62 -37.16
CA ARG A 81 -52.21 -48.74 -37.10
C ARG A 81 -51.48 -50.09 -37.21
N GLY A 82 -51.62 -50.92 -36.19
CA GLY A 82 -50.97 -52.24 -36.08
C GLY A 82 -49.74 -52.28 -35.17
N LEU A 83 -49.22 -51.13 -34.70
CA LEU A 83 -48.12 -51.06 -33.73
C LEU A 83 -48.57 -50.33 -32.46
N GLU A 84 -49.34 -51.02 -31.62
CA GLU A 84 -49.94 -50.46 -30.39
C GLU A 84 -48.88 -50.04 -29.34
N LEU A 85 -47.70 -50.67 -29.35
CA LEU A 85 -46.54 -50.29 -28.53
C LEU A 85 -45.70 -49.15 -29.14
N GLY A 86 -46.11 -48.62 -30.29
CA GLY A 86 -45.45 -47.54 -31.00
C GLY A 86 -44.34 -47.97 -31.96
N SER A 87 -43.79 -46.98 -32.65
CA SER A 87 -42.74 -47.11 -33.66
C SER A 87 -41.78 -45.93 -33.57
N TRP A 88 -40.49 -46.20 -33.67
CA TRP A 88 -39.41 -45.23 -33.50
C TRP A 88 -38.82 -44.86 -34.86
N ILE A 89 -38.83 -43.57 -35.20
CA ILE A 89 -38.20 -43.04 -36.42
C ILE A 89 -37.06 -42.11 -36.03
N TYR A 90 -35.93 -42.30 -36.69
CA TYR A 90 -34.73 -41.49 -36.56
C TYR A 90 -34.58 -40.60 -37.81
N GLY A 91 -34.14 -39.37 -37.62
CA GLY A 91 -33.94 -38.42 -38.70
C GLY A 91 -32.98 -37.30 -38.33
N ARG A 92 -32.82 -36.33 -39.22
CA ARG A 92 -32.07 -35.10 -38.98
C ARG A 92 -32.82 -33.88 -39.47
N ARG A 93 -32.48 -32.74 -38.87
CA ARG A 93 -33.09 -31.45 -39.17
C ARG A 93 -32.71 -30.93 -40.56
N GLY A 94 -33.72 -30.56 -41.35
CA GLY A 94 -33.59 -29.89 -42.64
C GLY A 94 -33.81 -28.36 -42.56
N GLY A 95 -34.13 -27.75 -43.71
CA GLY A 95 -34.37 -26.31 -43.81
C GLY A 95 -35.72 -25.86 -43.23
N ARG A 96 -35.86 -24.56 -42.96
CA ARG A 96 -37.19 -23.92 -42.83
C ARG A 96 -37.81 -23.76 -44.21
N VAL A 97 -39.11 -24.03 -44.31
CA VAL A 97 -39.93 -23.66 -45.47
C VAL A 97 -40.70 -22.36 -45.22
N ALA A 98 -41.27 -21.77 -46.27
CA ALA A 98 -41.95 -20.46 -46.21
C ALA A 98 -43.13 -20.39 -45.22
N THR A 99 -43.70 -21.54 -44.82
CA THR A 99 -44.77 -21.62 -43.80
C THR A 99 -44.24 -21.47 -42.37
N GLY A 100 -42.92 -21.48 -42.15
CA GLY A 100 -42.28 -21.49 -40.83
C GLY A 100 -42.04 -22.89 -40.26
N TRP A 101 -42.69 -23.93 -40.81
CA TRP A 101 -42.38 -25.33 -40.54
C TRP A 101 -40.92 -25.67 -40.93
N VAL A 102 -40.38 -26.73 -40.32
CA VAL A 102 -39.02 -27.23 -40.59
C VAL A 102 -39.08 -28.64 -41.17
N GLU A 103 -38.24 -28.92 -42.15
CA GLU A 103 -38.13 -30.23 -42.78
C GLU A 103 -37.45 -31.26 -41.88
N ILE A 104 -37.94 -32.49 -41.94
CA ILE A 104 -37.36 -33.68 -41.31
C ILE A 104 -36.79 -34.56 -42.43
N LEU A 105 -35.49 -34.86 -42.34
CA LEU A 105 -34.74 -35.64 -43.32
C LEU A 105 -34.44 -37.04 -42.77
N SER A 106 -34.43 -38.06 -43.63
CA SER A 106 -34.02 -39.44 -43.29
C SER A 106 -32.55 -39.51 -42.91
N GLU A 107 -32.19 -40.42 -41.99
CA GLU A 107 -30.79 -40.82 -41.81
C GLU A 107 -30.26 -41.55 -43.06
N PRO A 108 -29.03 -41.29 -43.52
CA PRO A 108 -28.40 -42.06 -44.60
C PRO A 108 -28.33 -43.55 -44.25
N GLY A 109 -28.79 -44.40 -45.16
CA GLY A 109 -28.81 -45.86 -44.97
C GLY A 109 -30.01 -46.42 -44.21
N ARG A 110 -30.97 -45.58 -43.78
CA ARG A 110 -32.25 -46.01 -43.19
C ARG A 110 -33.42 -45.44 -43.99
N GLU A 111 -34.10 -46.29 -44.74
CA GLU A 111 -35.42 -45.95 -45.25
C GLU A 111 -36.40 -45.92 -44.07
N SER A 112 -36.92 -44.72 -43.78
CA SER A 112 -37.94 -44.49 -42.75
C SER A 112 -38.91 -43.46 -43.29
N ALA A 113 -40.21 -43.68 -43.07
CA ALA A 113 -41.26 -42.81 -43.59
C ALA A 113 -42.29 -42.53 -42.50
N LEU A 114 -42.67 -41.26 -42.35
CA LEU A 114 -43.71 -40.89 -41.40
C LEU A 114 -45.08 -41.34 -41.92
N GLU A 115 -45.82 -42.06 -41.09
CA GLU A 115 -47.08 -42.74 -41.42
C GLU A 115 -48.23 -42.20 -40.53
N PRO A 116 -49.51 -42.38 -40.91
CA PRO A 116 -50.65 -42.02 -40.05
C PRO A 116 -50.55 -42.71 -38.69
N GLY A 117 -50.43 -41.91 -37.63
CA GLY A 117 -50.06 -42.34 -36.28
C GLY A 117 -48.84 -41.60 -35.69
N PHE A 118 -48.05 -40.92 -36.54
CA PHE A 118 -46.99 -40.01 -36.10
C PHE A 118 -47.42 -38.54 -36.00
N SER A 119 -48.61 -38.13 -36.47
CA SER A 119 -49.04 -36.74 -36.32
C SER A 119 -49.24 -36.38 -34.84
N GLY A 120 -48.73 -35.23 -34.41
CA GLY A 120 -48.68 -34.84 -33.00
C GLY A 120 -47.58 -35.53 -32.17
N ALA A 121 -46.80 -36.45 -32.75
CA ALA A 121 -45.64 -37.01 -32.06
C ALA A 121 -44.59 -35.93 -31.77
N PRO A 122 -43.94 -35.94 -30.58
CA PRO A 122 -42.87 -35.01 -30.30
C PRO A 122 -41.65 -35.28 -31.19
N VAL A 123 -40.98 -34.21 -31.60
CA VAL A 123 -39.66 -34.27 -32.25
C VAL A 123 -38.61 -34.02 -31.18
N TRP A 124 -38.07 -35.11 -30.63
CA TRP A 124 -37.14 -35.14 -29.51
C TRP A 124 -35.68 -35.09 -29.99
N VAL A 125 -34.84 -34.32 -29.29
CA VAL A 125 -33.39 -34.24 -29.50
C VAL A 125 -32.70 -34.92 -28.32
N PRO A 126 -32.06 -36.09 -28.51
CA PRO A 126 -31.46 -36.86 -27.41
C PRO A 126 -30.40 -36.10 -26.63
N GLU A 127 -29.59 -35.29 -27.31
CA GLU A 127 -28.49 -34.51 -26.72
C GLU A 127 -28.97 -33.39 -25.79
N LEU A 128 -30.26 -33.00 -25.89
CA LEU A 128 -30.89 -31.95 -25.10
C LEU A 128 -31.92 -32.49 -24.10
N ASP A 129 -32.28 -33.77 -24.22
CA ASP A 129 -33.41 -34.41 -23.54
C ASP A 129 -34.71 -33.58 -23.61
N ALA A 130 -34.96 -32.99 -24.79
CA ALA A 130 -36.04 -32.02 -25.00
C ALA A 130 -36.61 -32.09 -26.42
N ALA A 131 -37.90 -31.77 -26.56
CA ALA A 131 -38.55 -31.66 -27.86
C ALA A 131 -38.46 -30.24 -28.44
N ILE A 132 -38.19 -30.17 -29.75
CA ILE A 132 -38.03 -28.92 -30.51
C ILE A 132 -39.26 -28.58 -31.37
N GLY A 133 -40.32 -29.39 -31.26
CA GLY A 133 -41.57 -29.26 -31.99
C GLY A 133 -42.38 -30.57 -31.97
N MET A 134 -43.43 -30.62 -32.79
CA MET A 134 -44.23 -31.81 -33.06
C MET A 134 -44.31 -32.11 -34.56
N VAL A 135 -44.47 -33.38 -34.92
CA VAL A 135 -44.64 -33.82 -36.32
C VAL A 135 -46.00 -33.35 -36.85
N ALA A 136 -45.98 -32.66 -37.99
CA ALA A 136 -47.17 -32.19 -38.70
C ALA A 136 -47.60 -33.15 -39.82
N GLN A 137 -46.74 -33.35 -40.82
CA GLN A 137 -47.16 -33.94 -42.09
C GLN A 137 -46.04 -34.74 -42.78
N ARG A 138 -46.40 -35.84 -43.45
CA ARG A 138 -45.53 -36.62 -44.34
C ARG A 138 -45.36 -35.94 -45.70
N VAL A 139 -44.14 -35.90 -46.24
CA VAL A 139 -43.90 -35.49 -47.64
C VAL A 139 -44.03 -36.71 -48.59
N ARG A 140 -44.54 -36.49 -49.80
CA ARG A 140 -44.45 -37.46 -50.91
C ARG A 140 -43.70 -36.81 -52.08
N GLY A 141 -42.79 -37.54 -52.73
CA GLY A 141 -42.32 -37.21 -54.08
C GLY A 141 -40.81 -37.09 -54.30
N ALA A 142 -39.99 -36.84 -53.28
CA ALA A 142 -38.52 -36.80 -53.44
C ALA A 142 -37.76 -37.09 -52.12
N PRO A 143 -36.68 -37.90 -52.15
CA PRO A 143 -35.77 -38.04 -51.01
C PRO A 143 -34.93 -36.76 -50.81
N PRO A 144 -34.34 -36.54 -49.60
CA PRO A 144 -34.40 -37.38 -48.41
C PRO A 144 -35.47 -36.91 -47.39
N LYS A 145 -36.54 -36.24 -47.83
CA LYS A 145 -37.54 -35.62 -46.93
C LYS A 145 -38.58 -36.65 -46.48
N ILE A 146 -38.73 -36.83 -45.16
CA ILE A 146 -39.67 -37.78 -44.57
C ILE A 146 -40.92 -37.09 -43.99
N GLY A 147 -40.81 -35.82 -43.59
CA GLY A 147 -41.94 -35.02 -43.10
C GLY A 147 -41.57 -33.58 -42.76
N TYR A 148 -42.50 -32.89 -42.10
CA TYR A 148 -42.34 -31.55 -41.53
C TYR A 148 -42.68 -31.56 -40.03
N MET A 149 -42.06 -30.64 -39.27
CA MET A 149 -42.43 -30.32 -37.89
C MET A 149 -42.97 -28.90 -37.73
N ILE A 150 -43.96 -28.77 -36.85
CA ILE A 150 -44.34 -27.51 -36.20
C ILE A 150 -43.33 -27.27 -35.09
N THR A 151 -42.43 -26.30 -35.27
CA THR A 151 -41.40 -25.97 -34.27
C THR A 151 -42.03 -25.42 -32.99
N THR A 152 -41.36 -25.56 -31.84
CA THR A 152 -41.80 -24.93 -30.57
C THR A 152 -42.08 -23.43 -30.71
N ASP A 153 -41.30 -22.70 -31.51
CA ASP A 153 -41.52 -21.27 -31.78
C ASP A 153 -42.87 -20.97 -32.48
N ALA A 154 -43.42 -21.93 -33.23
CA ALA A 154 -44.75 -21.84 -33.83
C ALA A 154 -45.84 -22.30 -32.84
N LEU A 155 -45.61 -23.38 -32.08
CA LEU A 155 -46.51 -23.83 -31.00
C LEU A 155 -46.73 -22.73 -29.94
N LEU A 156 -45.71 -21.92 -29.66
CA LEU A 156 -45.78 -20.75 -28.78
C LEU A 156 -46.61 -19.60 -29.40
N SER A 157 -46.65 -19.47 -30.73
CA SER A 157 -47.48 -18.49 -31.43
C SER A 157 -48.94 -18.93 -31.50
N ASP A 158 -49.19 -20.21 -31.76
CA ASP A 158 -50.52 -20.81 -31.84
C ASP A 158 -51.18 -21.02 -30.45
N TRP A 159 -50.36 -21.22 -29.41
CA TRP A 159 -50.82 -21.37 -28.03
C TRP A 159 -49.96 -20.55 -27.05
N PRO A 160 -50.16 -19.23 -26.92
CA PRO A 160 -49.32 -18.36 -26.09
C PRO A 160 -49.23 -18.76 -24.61
N ARG A 161 -50.26 -19.40 -24.05
CA ARG A 161 -50.23 -19.95 -22.67
C ARG A 161 -49.24 -21.11 -22.47
N LEU A 162 -48.70 -21.66 -23.56
CA LEU A 162 -47.59 -22.60 -23.50
C LEU A 162 -46.27 -21.88 -23.17
N ALA A 163 -46.15 -20.59 -23.46
CA ALA A 163 -45.02 -19.77 -23.02
C ALA A 163 -44.97 -19.67 -21.49
N ASP A 164 -46.14 -19.57 -20.84
CA ASP A 164 -46.28 -19.61 -19.37
C ASP A 164 -45.84 -20.94 -18.75
N VAL A 165 -45.41 -21.94 -19.54
CA VAL A 165 -44.88 -23.24 -19.09
C VAL A 165 -43.44 -23.46 -19.57
N ILE A 166 -43.15 -23.16 -20.84
CA ILE A 166 -41.82 -23.32 -21.47
C ILE A 166 -40.85 -22.22 -21.01
N GLU A 167 -41.34 -21.01 -20.83
CA GLU A 167 -40.54 -19.79 -20.65
C GLU A 167 -40.65 -19.22 -19.22
N ARG A 168 -41.12 -20.05 -18.27
CA ARG A 168 -41.19 -19.68 -16.85
C ARG A 168 -39.83 -19.12 -16.40
N ARG A 169 -39.86 -17.87 -15.89
CA ARG A 169 -38.72 -17.25 -15.19
C ARG A 169 -38.16 -18.28 -14.19
N PRO A 170 -36.83 -18.47 -14.09
CA PRO A 170 -36.27 -19.41 -13.12
C PRO A 170 -36.82 -19.15 -11.71
N PRO A 171 -37.34 -20.19 -11.02
CA PRO A 171 -38.01 -20.03 -9.74
C PRO A 171 -37.06 -19.63 -8.61
N PHE A 172 -35.74 -19.75 -8.85
CA PHE A 172 -34.67 -19.36 -7.96
C PHE A 172 -33.97 -18.12 -8.50
N ARG A 173 -33.63 -17.18 -7.61
CA ARG A 173 -33.20 -15.82 -7.99
C ARG A 173 -31.68 -15.64 -8.06
N ALA A 174 -30.93 -16.72 -7.87
CA ALA A 174 -29.48 -16.72 -7.74
C ALA A 174 -29.03 -15.74 -6.63
N LEU A 175 -28.17 -14.77 -6.95
CA LEU A 175 -27.71 -13.74 -6.00
C LEU A 175 -28.68 -12.57 -5.81
N ARG A 176 -29.78 -12.49 -6.57
CA ARG A 176 -30.73 -11.37 -6.48
C ARG A 176 -31.74 -11.59 -5.33
N PRO A 177 -32.17 -10.53 -4.63
CA PRO A 177 -33.32 -10.64 -3.72
C PRO A 177 -34.59 -10.99 -4.51
N PHE A 178 -35.57 -11.56 -3.82
CA PHE A 178 -36.93 -11.68 -4.35
C PHE A 178 -37.58 -10.30 -4.28
N VAL A 179 -38.25 -9.88 -5.35
CA VAL A 179 -39.02 -8.62 -5.41
C VAL A 179 -40.51 -8.90 -5.40
N GLU A 180 -41.35 -7.87 -5.48
CA GLU A 180 -42.82 -7.98 -5.42
C GLU A 180 -43.40 -8.92 -6.51
N ASP A 181 -42.90 -8.82 -7.75
CA ASP A 181 -43.15 -9.78 -8.86
C ASP A 181 -42.92 -11.25 -8.48
N ASP A 182 -42.02 -11.53 -7.53
CA ASP A 182 -41.57 -12.87 -7.15
C ASP A 182 -42.28 -13.40 -5.88
N ALA A 183 -43.30 -12.71 -5.36
CA ALA A 183 -43.96 -13.06 -4.09
C ALA A 183 -44.53 -14.49 -4.06
N GLU A 184 -45.10 -14.98 -5.17
CA GLU A 184 -45.58 -16.37 -5.28
C GLU A 184 -44.47 -17.45 -5.21
N LEU A 185 -43.21 -17.03 -5.29
CA LEU A 185 -42.02 -17.89 -5.21
C LEU A 185 -41.28 -17.74 -3.86
N PHE A 186 -41.76 -16.86 -2.97
CA PHE A 186 -41.11 -16.54 -1.69
C PHE A 186 -41.73 -17.31 -0.52
N PHE A 187 -41.08 -18.41 -0.10
CA PHE A 187 -41.59 -19.34 0.91
C PHE A 187 -40.76 -19.37 2.20
N GLY A 188 -41.38 -19.82 3.30
CA GLY A 188 -40.76 -20.04 4.60
C GLY A 188 -40.71 -18.82 5.53
N ARG A 189 -41.21 -17.66 5.11
CA ARG A 189 -41.22 -16.41 5.90
C ARG A 189 -42.60 -15.81 6.12
N GLU A 190 -43.66 -16.53 5.76
CA GLU A 190 -45.06 -16.07 5.73
C GLU A 190 -45.50 -15.48 7.07
N LYS A 191 -45.15 -16.15 8.18
CA LYS A 191 -45.44 -15.68 9.55
C LYS A 191 -44.71 -14.39 9.91
N GLN A 192 -43.43 -14.26 9.54
CA GLN A 192 -42.67 -13.02 9.78
C GLN A 192 -43.23 -11.87 8.93
N ALA A 193 -43.58 -12.13 7.67
CA ALA A 193 -44.15 -11.11 6.77
C ALA A 193 -45.47 -10.51 7.32
N VAL A 194 -46.39 -11.36 7.79
CA VAL A 194 -47.65 -10.92 8.41
C VAL A 194 -47.42 -10.17 9.73
N GLN A 195 -46.43 -10.57 10.54
CA GLN A 195 -46.11 -9.86 11.78
C GLN A 195 -45.50 -8.47 11.48
N LEU A 196 -44.64 -8.37 10.47
CA LEU A 196 -44.00 -7.13 10.04
C LEU A 196 -44.98 -6.16 9.38
N SER A 197 -45.87 -6.63 8.50
CA SER A 197 -46.90 -5.77 7.86
C SER A 197 -47.94 -5.26 8.86
N ARG A 198 -48.11 -5.93 10.01
CA ARG A 198 -48.83 -5.38 11.16
C ARG A 198 -48.01 -4.30 11.88
N LEU A 199 -46.78 -4.61 12.32
CA LEU A 199 -45.92 -3.68 13.05
C LEU A 199 -45.66 -2.37 12.28
N ALA A 200 -45.47 -2.45 10.95
CA ALA A 200 -45.25 -1.31 10.07
C ALA A 200 -46.40 -0.28 10.05
N ARG A 201 -47.62 -0.71 10.39
CA ARG A 201 -48.82 0.14 10.46
C ARG A 201 -49.06 0.67 11.88
N GLU A 202 -48.80 -0.16 12.88
CA GLU A 202 -49.01 0.17 14.30
C GLU A 202 -47.87 1.01 14.92
N THR A 203 -46.67 0.98 14.33
CA THR A 203 -45.46 1.60 14.89
C THR A 203 -44.89 2.70 13.97
N PRO A 204 -44.46 3.86 14.50
CA PRO A 204 -43.81 4.92 13.70
C PRO A 204 -42.53 4.50 12.98
N VAL A 205 -41.61 3.81 13.66
CA VAL A 205 -40.33 3.36 13.11
C VAL A 205 -40.07 1.91 13.51
N VAL A 206 -39.88 1.02 12.53
CA VAL A 206 -39.55 -0.40 12.74
C VAL A 206 -38.18 -0.70 12.13
N CYS A 207 -37.28 -1.33 12.88
CA CYS A 207 -35.94 -1.67 12.41
C CYS A 207 -35.76 -3.19 12.30
N MET A 208 -35.70 -3.74 11.09
CA MET A 208 -35.38 -5.14 10.82
C MET A 208 -33.88 -5.39 10.98
N VAL A 209 -33.48 -5.97 12.11
CA VAL A 209 -32.08 -6.25 12.46
C VAL A 209 -31.76 -7.73 12.25
N GLY A 210 -30.63 -8.03 11.61
CA GLY A 210 -30.09 -9.39 11.56
C GLY A 210 -28.91 -9.56 10.61
N PRO A 211 -28.37 -10.79 10.46
CA PRO A 211 -27.19 -11.07 9.66
C PRO A 211 -27.31 -10.65 8.19
N SER A 212 -26.16 -10.64 7.49
CA SER A 212 -26.17 -10.64 6.02
C SER A 212 -26.68 -11.99 5.47
N GLY A 213 -27.14 -12.01 4.22
CA GLY A 213 -27.66 -13.20 3.55
C GLY A 213 -28.97 -13.80 4.12
N VAL A 214 -29.42 -13.39 5.31
CA VAL A 214 -30.58 -13.98 6.03
C VAL A 214 -31.96 -13.70 5.36
N GLY A 215 -31.96 -12.90 4.30
CA GLY A 215 -33.14 -12.61 3.46
C GLY A 215 -33.95 -11.37 3.84
N LYS A 216 -33.36 -10.36 4.51
CA LYS A 216 -34.07 -9.13 4.94
C LYS A 216 -34.75 -8.39 3.77
N SER A 217 -34.02 -8.09 2.69
CA SER A 217 -34.57 -7.40 1.51
C SER A 217 -35.65 -8.22 0.80
N SER A 218 -35.48 -9.55 0.69
CA SER A 218 -36.51 -10.44 0.15
C SER A 218 -37.77 -10.48 1.03
N LEU A 219 -37.60 -10.48 2.35
CA LEU A 219 -38.73 -10.40 3.30
C LEU A 219 -39.48 -9.07 3.18
N LEU A 220 -38.75 -7.97 2.99
CA LEU A 220 -39.34 -6.65 2.72
C LEU A 220 -40.15 -6.66 1.41
N HIS A 221 -39.51 -6.94 0.28
CA HIS A 221 -40.10 -6.72 -1.05
C HIS A 221 -41.02 -7.84 -1.55
N ALA A 222 -40.78 -9.10 -1.18
CA ALA A 222 -41.59 -10.24 -1.62
C ALA A 222 -42.49 -10.82 -0.50
N GLY A 223 -42.31 -10.38 0.76
CA GLY A 223 -43.14 -10.78 1.89
C GLY A 223 -44.04 -9.66 2.41
N VAL A 224 -43.46 -8.56 2.86
CA VAL A 224 -44.19 -7.46 3.54
C VAL A 224 -44.92 -6.56 2.54
N PHE A 225 -44.27 -6.18 1.45
CA PHE A 225 -44.82 -5.27 0.45
C PHE A 225 -46.12 -5.79 -0.20
N PRO A 226 -46.21 -7.03 -0.71
CA PRO A 226 -47.46 -7.56 -1.25
C PRO A 226 -48.61 -7.56 -0.24
N LEU A 227 -48.33 -7.78 1.05
CA LEU A 227 -49.35 -7.77 2.10
C LEU A 227 -49.85 -6.35 2.42
N LEU A 228 -49.06 -5.32 2.14
CA LEU A 228 -49.45 -3.91 2.33
C LEU A 228 -50.06 -3.31 1.07
N ALA A 229 -49.61 -3.69 -0.13
CA ALA A 229 -50.16 -3.22 -1.40
C ALA A 229 -51.61 -3.71 -1.65
N ASN A 230 -52.05 -4.77 -0.94
CA ASN A 230 -53.44 -5.22 -0.93
C ASN A 230 -54.34 -4.46 0.08
N GLU A 231 -53.79 -3.56 0.90
CA GLU A 231 -54.55 -2.75 1.88
C GLU A 231 -54.82 -1.36 1.27
N PRO A 232 -56.06 -1.00 0.91
CA PRO A 232 -56.36 0.17 0.06
C PRO A 232 -55.99 1.52 0.69
N ASP A 233 -55.90 1.59 2.02
CA ASP A 233 -55.55 2.80 2.77
C ASP A 233 -54.03 3.03 2.89
N GLN A 234 -53.19 2.10 2.42
CA GLN A 234 -51.76 2.06 2.71
C GLN A 234 -50.91 2.22 1.43
N LEU A 235 -50.33 3.41 1.25
CA LEU A 235 -49.29 3.64 0.24
C LEU A 235 -47.94 3.10 0.76
N VAL A 236 -47.11 2.59 -0.14
CA VAL A 236 -45.78 2.04 0.19
C VAL A 236 -44.75 2.56 -0.82
N THR A 237 -43.54 2.87 -0.37
CA THR A 237 -42.38 3.12 -1.22
C THR A 237 -41.10 2.59 -0.57
N ALA A 238 -40.07 2.37 -1.38
CA ALA A 238 -38.74 1.99 -0.90
C ALA A 238 -37.66 2.89 -1.48
N LEU A 239 -36.57 3.05 -0.73
CA LEU A 239 -35.31 3.57 -1.21
C LEU A 239 -34.13 2.77 -0.63
N ARG A 240 -32.96 2.99 -1.21
CA ARG A 240 -31.66 2.64 -0.65
C ARG A 240 -30.86 3.95 -0.52
N PRO A 241 -30.11 4.20 0.57
CA PRO A 241 -29.40 5.47 0.75
C PRO A 241 -28.43 5.82 -0.38
N SER A 242 -27.76 4.82 -0.98
CA SER A 242 -26.80 5.00 -2.10
C SER A 242 -27.41 5.14 -3.50
N ASP A 243 -28.74 5.02 -3.68
CA ASP A 243 -29.38 5.27 -4.98
C ASP A 243 -29.49 6.79 -5.29
N GLY A 244 -29.18 7.68 -4.32
CA GLY A 244 -29.16 9.14 -4.48
C GLY A 244 -27.76 9.76 -4.31
N SER A 245 -27.61 11.05 -4.66
CA SER A 245 -26.39 11.83 -4.39
C SER A 245 -26.14 12.05 -2.90
N THR A 246 -27.22 12.08 -2.09
CA THR A 246 -27.21 11.84 -0.64
C THR A 246 -28.46 11.03 -0.28
N PRO A 247 -28.56 10.46 0.95
CA PRO A 247 -29.76 9.74 1.40
C PRO A 247 -31.05 10.59 1.35
N ALA A 248 -30.93 11.91 1.55
CA ALA A 248 -32.05 12.84 1.38
C ALA A 248 -32.50 12.93 -0.09
N HIS A 249 -31.58 12.90 -1.07
CA HIS A 249 -31.95 12.86 -2.49
C HIS A 249 -32.58 11.51 -2.88
N ALA A 250 -32.16 10.40 -2.26
CA ALA A 250 -32.81 9.10 -2.46
C ALA A 250 -34.27 9.12 -1.95
N LEU A 251 -34.51 9.73 -0.79
CA LEU A 251 -35.86 9.91 -0.24
C LEU A 251 -36.71 10.89 -1.07
N ALA A 252 -36.12 12.00 -1.54
CA ALA A 252 -36.75 12.92 -2.47
C ALA A 252 -37.11 12.26 -3.81
N ALA A 253 -36.24 11.39 -4.34
CA ALA A 253 -36.51 10.62 -5.57
C ALA A 253 -37.64 9.60 -5.39
N ALA A 254 -37.76 8.99 -4.20
CA ALA A 254 -38.88 8.12 -3.85
C ALA A 254 -40.20 8.91 -3.72
N PHE A 255 -40.17 10.11 -3.12
CA PHE A 255 -41.33 11.00 -3.06
C PHE A 255 -41.72 11.59 -4.43
N ASP A 256 -40.77 12.01 -5.27
CA ASP A 256 -41.04 12.41 -6.68
C ASP A 256 -41.63 11.24 -7.48
N GLY A 257 -41.17 10.01 -7.24
CA GLY A 257 -41.76 8.80 -7.83
C GLY A 257 -43.24 8.60 -7.50
N LEU A 258 -43.68 8.98 -6.28
CA LEU A 258 -45.09 8.98 -5.89
C LEU A 258 -45.85 10.21 -6.41
N ILE A 259 -45.23 11.39 -6.36
CA ILE A 259 -45.88 12.70 -6.60
C ILE A 259 -45.97 13.05 -8.09
N ASN A 260 -45.04 12.58 -8.93
CA ASN A 260 -44.87 12.99 -10.33
C ASN A 260 -44.85 11.81 -11.32
N VAL A 261 -45.66 10.78 -11.06
CA VAL A 261 -45.84 9.62 -11.97
C VAL A 261 -46.13 10.09 -13.41
N GLY A 262 -45.29 9.68 -14.35
CA GLY A 262 -45.42 9.98 -15.78
C GLY A 262 -44.83 11.31 -16.27
N SER A 263 -44.23 12.14 -15.39
CA SER A 263 -43.65 13.43 -15.76
C SER A 263 -42.33 13.32 -16.54
N PRO A 264 -41.93 14.34 -17.34
CA PRO A 264 -40.69 14.34 -18.11
C PRO A 264 -39.43 14.15 -17.26
N THR A 265 -38.47 13.40 -17.81
CA THR A 265 -37.21 13.04 -17.12
C THR A 265 -36.25 14.21 -16.93
N HIS A 266 -36.27 15.22 -17.81
CA HIS A 266 -35.25 16.29 -17.81
C HIS A 266 -35.43 17.27 -16.63
N GLU A 267 -36.67 17.61 -16.26
CA GLU A 267 -37.00 18.41 -15.07
C GLU A 267 -36.86 17.63 -13.74
N ARG A 268 -36.51 16.33 -13.78
CA ARG A 268 -36.61 15.47 -12.60
C ARG A 268 -35.59 15.82 -11.50
N LEU A 269 -34.42 16.31 -11.89
CA LEU A 269 -33.36 16.70 -10.95
C LEU A 269 -33.79 17.93 -10.14
N ASP A 270 -34.19 19.01 -10.80
CA ASP A 270 -34.66 20.25 -10.17
C ASP A 270 -35.81 20.00 -9.16
N ARG A 271 -36.72 19.07 -9.48
CA ARG A 271 -37.80 18.66 -8.56
C ARG A 271 -37.30 17.85 -7.36
N ILE A 272 -36.30 17.00 -7.54
CA ILE A 272 -35.67 16.24 -6.44
C ILE A 272 -34.94 17.20 -5.50
N ASP A 273 -34.17 18.14 -6.03
CA ASP A 273 -33.39 19.09 -5.24
C ASP A 273 -34.32 20.02 -4.44
N GLY A 274 -35.39 20.55 -5.08
CA GLY A 274 -36.43 21.32 -4.39
C GLY A 274 -37.25 20.52 -3.35
N LEU A 275 -37.31 19.19 -3.45
CA LEU A 275 -37.86 18.34 -2.39
C LEU A 275 -36.85 18.16 -1.24
N VAL A 276 -35.54 18.06 -1.52
CA VAL A 276 -34.50 18.00 -0.48
C VAL A 276 -34.49 19.28 0.35
N GLU A 277 -34.54 20.46 -0.26
CA GLU A 277 -34.62 21.74 0.45
C GLU A 277 -35.86 21.80 1.36
N ARG A 278 -37.03 21.42 0.84
CA ARG A 278 -38.28 21.38 1.62
C ARG A 278 -38.24 20.39 2.78
N MET A 279 -37.59 19.24 2.63
CA MET A 279 -37.42 18.29 3.75
C MET A 279 -36.47 18.85 4.81
N ALA A 280 -35.37 19.49 4.40
CA ALA A 280 -34.43 20.15 5.30
C ALA A 280 -35.07 21.32 6.09
N SER A 281 -36.07 21.98 5.52
CA SER A 281 -36.89 23.00 6.20
C SER A 281 -38.08 22.44 6.99
N GLY A 282 -38.16 21.11 7.23
CA GLY A 282 -39.22 20.46 8.00
C GLY A 282 -40.52 20.16 7.24
N GLY A 283 -40.62 20.49 5.94
CA GLY A 283 -41.82 20.33 5.11
C GLY A 283 -42.18 18.89 4.70
N VAL A 284 -41.67 17.88 5.42
CA VAL A 284 -41.86 16.45 5.13
C VAL A 284 -43.35 16.07 5.18
N ALA A 285 -44.09 16.58 6.17
CA ALA A 285 -45.51 16.30 6.34
C ALA A 285 -46.36 16.73 5.14
N ASP A 286 -46.03 17.85 4.49
CA ASP A 286 -46.73 18.33 3.29
C ASP A 286 -46.40 17.50 2.04
N ILE A 287 -45.16 17.00 1.95
CA ILE A 287 -44.72 16.11 0.86
C ILE A 287 -45.47 14.77 0.97
N VAL A 288 -45.53 14.19 2.18
CA VAL A 288 -46.33 13.00 2.49
C VAL A 288 -47.81 13.26 2.21
N ALA A 289 -48.37 14.40 2.63
CA ALA A 289 -49.76 14.76 2.37
C ALA A 289 -50.07 14.84 0.86
N THR A 290 -49.14 15.37 0.07
CA THR A 290 -49.26 15.48 -1.40
C THR A 290 -49.23 14.09 -2.06
N ALA A 291 -48.32 13.22 -1.63
CA ALA A 291 -48.23 11.85 -2.13
C ALA A 291 -49.51 11.06 -1.83
N LEU A 292 -49.99 11.12 -0.58
CA LEU A 292 -51.23 10.45 -0.17
C LEU A 292 -52.44 10.95 -0.97
N ALA A 293 -52.59 12.26 -1.14
CA ALA A 293 -53.69 12.85 -1.90
C ALA A 293 -53.70 12.44 -3.39
N ARG A 294 -52.52 12.15 -3.99
CA ARG A 294 -52.42 11.69 -5.39
C ARG A 294 -52.81 10.22 -5.60
N HIS A 295 -52.63 9.37 -4.59
CA HIS A 295 -52.93 7.93 -4.67
C HIS A 295 -54.20 7.51 -3.90
N GLY A 296 -54.81 8.41 -3.13
CA GLY A 296 -56.02 8.14 -2.34
C GLY A 296 -55.79 7.45 -0.99
N GLY A 297 -54.53 7.19 -0.62
CA GLY A 297 -54.18 6.50 0.62
C GLY A 297 -54.29 7.38 1.88
N VAL A 298 -54.40 6.72 3.04
CA VAL A 298 -54.51 7.35 4.37
C VAL A 298 -53.15 7.40 5.08
N ARG A 299 -52.28 6.40 4.88
CA ARG A 299 -50.95 6.29 5.48
C ARG A 299 -49.89 5.89 4.44
N LEU A 300 -48.65 6.38 4.60
CA LEU A 300 -47.49 6.02 3.76
C LEU A 300 -46.45 5.23 4.57
N LEU A 301 -45.98 4.10 4.06
CA LEU A 301 -44.80 3.41 4.58
C LEU A 301 -43.60 3.74 3.68
N VAL A 302 -42.53 4.27 4.28
CA VAL A 302 -41.23 4.45 3.60
C VAL A 302 -40.26 3.38 4.12
N ALA A 303 -39.88 2.44 3.26
CA ALA A 303 -38.83 1.48 3.58
C ALA A 303 -37.45 2.00 3.13
N ILE A 304 -36.42 1.75 3.94
CA ILE A 304 -35.03 2.08 3.68
C ILE A 304 -34.22 0.79 3.78
N ASP A 305 -33.91 0.19 2.63
CA ASP A 305 -33.08 -1.03 2.60
C ASP A 305 -31.59 -0.67 2.69
N GLN A 306 -30.82 -1.50 3.40
CA GLN A 306 -29.42 -1.24 3.76
C GLN A 306 -29.22 0.14 4.41
N PHE A 307 -29.92 0.39 5.52
CA PHE A 307 -29.82 1.63 6.30
C PHE A 307 -28.39 1.91 6.78
N GLU A 308 -27.55 0.88 6.95
CA GLU A 308 -26.12 1.03 7.23
C GLU A 308 -25.36 1.96 6.26
N GLU A 309 -25.83 2.15 5.03
CA GLU A 309 -25.19 3.01 4.02
C GLU A 309 -25.24 4.51 4.36
N ILE A 310 -25.98 4.95 5.38
CA ILE A 310 -25.86 6.33 5.86
C ILE A 310 -24.47 6.62 6.44
N PHE A 311 -23.81 5.60 7.02
CA PHE A 311 -22.47 5.74 7.64
C PHE A 311 -21.34 5.99 6.63
N ASP A 312 -21.62 5.82 5.34
CA ASP A 312 -20.75 6.13 4.21
C ASP A 312 -20.70 7.66 3.95
N THR A 313 -21.67 8.41 4.48
CA THR A 313 -21.84 9.84 4.25
C THR A 313 -21.29 10.70 5.40
N PRO A 314 -20.99 12.00 5.19
CA PRO A 314 -20.54 12.89 6.27
C PRO A 314 -21.53 12.96 7.44
N GLU A 315 -21.02 13.11 8.66
CA GLU A 315 -21.83 13.22 9.88
C GLU A 315 -22.95 14.28 9.82
N PRO A 316 -22.76 15.49 9.24
CA PRO A 316 -23.86 16.44 9.03
C PRO A 316 -24.96 15.93 8.09
N THR A 317 -24.59 15.13 7.08
CA THR A 317 -25.54 14.49 6.14
C THR A 317 -26.32 13.37 6.84
N GLN A 318 -25.66 12.58 7.69
CA GLN A 318 -26.31 11.60 8.56
C GLN A 318 -27.31 12.28 9.52
N ALA A 319 -26.92 13.39 10.13
CA ALA A 319 -27.77 14.15 11.07
C ALA A 319 -29.01 14.71 10.38
N ALA A 320 -28.83 15.40 9.24
CA ALA A 320 -29.94 15.95 8.46
C ALA A 320 -30.91 14.87 7.98
N PHE A 321 -30.40 13.70 7.56
CA PHE A 321 -31.26 12.60 7.14
C PHE A 321 -32.01 11.96 8.30
N ALA A 322 -31.33 11.66 9.43
CA ALA A 322 -31.98 11.14 10.62
C ALA A 322 -33.05 12.11 11.17
N GLN A 323 -32.80 13.42 11.13
CA GLN A 323 -33.76 14.45 11.53
C GLN A 323 -35.04 14.43 10.67
N VAL A 324 -34.92 14.15 9.36
CA VAL A 324 -36.07 13.97 8.45
C VAL A 324 -36.85 12.69 8.77
N LEU A 325 -36.19 11.61 9.21
CA LEU A 325 -36.85 10.36 9.62
C LEU A 325 -37.52 10.46 11.00
N LEU A 326 -36.99 11.28 11.92
CA LEU A 326 -37.63 11.55 13.21
C LEU A 326 -39.04 12.17 13.07
N ALA A 327 -39.31 12.90 11.99
CA ALA A 327 -40.64 13.41 11.67
C ALA A 327 -41.69 12.33 11.31
N ALA A 328 -41.32 11.04 11.31
CA ALA A 328 -42.25 9.91 11.32
C ALA A 328 -42.79 9.59 12.72
N MET A 329 -42.08 9.98 13.78
CA MET A 329 -42.45 9.76 15.19
C MET A 329 -43.39 10.83 15.74
N ASP A 330 -43.60 11.93 15.02
CA ASP A 330 -44.49 13.02 15.41
C ASP A 330 -45.94 12.56 15.65
N ALA A 331 -46.57 13.13 16.68
CA ALA A 331 -47.95 12.82 17.02
C ALA A 331 -48.91 13.23 15.88
N GLY A 332 -49.52 12.25 15.22
CA GLY A 332 -50.38 12.46 14.04
C GLY A 332 -49.68 12.29 12.69
N ALA A 333 -48.41 11.89 12.66
CA ALA A 333 -47.70 11.56 11.43
C ALA A 333 -48.47 10.50 10.59
N ARG A 334 -48.84 10.89 9.36
CA ARG A 334 -49.49 10.01 8.37
C ARG A 334 -48.50 9.12 7.61
N TRP A 335 -47.33 8.89 8.18
CA TRP A 335 -46.33 7.98 7.64
C TRP A 335 -45.61 7.19 8.74
N SER A 336 -45.04 6.06 8.35
CA SER A 336 -44.11 5.27 9.17
C SER A 336 -42.87 4.90 8.33
N VAL A 337 -41.78 4.55 9.02
CA VAL A 337 -40.50 4.17 8.42
C VAL A 337 -40.17 2.72 8.77
N MET A 338 -39.72 1.94 7.79
CA MET A 338 -39.13 0.61 8.01
C MET A 338 -37.66 0.62 7.59
N LEU A 339 -36.75 0.40 8.52
CA LEU A 339 -35.31 0.34 8.27
C LEU A 339 -34.88 -1.13 8.20
N ASN A 340 -34.10 -1.51 7.19
CA ASN A 340 -33.34 -2.76 7.24
C ASN A 340 -31.91 -2.44 7.68
N LEU A 341 -31.47 -3.06 8.77
CA LEU A 341 -30.14 -2.86 9.32
C LEU A 341 -29.43 -4.21 9.52
N ARG A 342 -28.13 -4.25 9.23
CA ARG A 342 -27.27 -5.36 9.64
C ARG A 342 -26.95 -5.30 11.13
N ASP A 343 -27.01 -6.46 11.78
CA ASP A 343 -26.59 -6.64 13.16
C ASP A 343 -25.17 -6.12 13.45
N THR A 344 -24.23 -6.29 12.52
CA THR A 344 -22.87 -5.71 12.60
C THR A 344 -22.85 -4.18 12.75
N PHE A 345 -23.86 -3.46 12.27
CA PHE A 345 -23.98 -2.01 12.36
C PHE A 345 -24.89 -1.53 13.51
N LEU A 346 -25.57 -2.44 14.23
CA LEU A 346 -26.38 -2.08 15.40
C LEU A 346 -25.51 -1.42 16.48
N GLY A 347 -24.34 -1.99 16.77
CA GLY A 347 -23.37 -1.44 17.73
C GLY A 347 -22.88 -0.05 17.34
N GLN A 348 -22.56 0.16 16.05
CA GLN A 348 -22.18 1.47 15.52
C GLN A 348 -23.31 2.51 15.65
N THR A 349 -24.56 2.11 15.40
CA THR A 349 -25.71 3.01 15.51
C THR A 349 -25.95 3.42 16.97
N LEU A 350 -25.94 2.46 17.90
CA LEU A 350 -26.15 2.71 19.34
C LEU A 350 -24.96 3.42 20.02
N SER A 351 -23.78 3.43 19.38
CA SER A 351 -22.57 4.13 19.84
C SER A 351 -22.29 5.40 19.04
N SER A 352 -23.24 5.86 18.22
CA SER A 352 -23.08 7.01 17.35
C SER A 352 -22.97 8.32 18.15
N SER A 353 -21.99 9.15 17.79
CA SER A 353 -21.85 10.52 18.35
C SER A 353 -22.92 11.48 17.83
N ASN A 354 -23.66 11.10 16.80
CA ASN A 354 -24.69 11.91 16.14
C ASN A 354 -26.03 11.79 16.89
N PRO A 355 -26.54 12.88 17.53
CA PRO A 355 -27.72 12.80 18.38
C PRO A 355 -28.98 12.33 17.66
N ALA A 356 -29.23 12.78 16.43
CA ALA A 356 -30.44 12.43 15.68
C ALA A 356 -30.46 10.95 15.26
N VAL A 357 -29.28 10.37 14.97
CA VAL A 357 -29.14 8.93 14.69
C VAL A 357 -29.39 8.10 15.95
N LEU A 358 -28.88 8.56 17.10
CA LEU A 358 -29.08 7.89 18.39
C LEU A 358 -30.54 7.99 18.88
N GLU A 359 -31.19 9.13 18.69
CA GLU A 359 -32.62 9.35 18.97
C GLU A 359 -33.50 8.42 18.12
N LEU A 360 -33.24 8.34 16.81
CA LEU A 360 -33.95 7.41 15.92
C LEU A 360 -33.73 5.94 16.31
N ALA A 361 -32.52 5.58 16.73
CA ALA A 361 -32.15 4.23 17.15
C ALA A 361 -32.62 3.84 18.56
N THR A 362 -32.98 4.82 19.40
CA THR A 362 -33.62 4.57 20.71
C THR A 362 -35.14 4.64 20.62
N GLY A 363 -35.70 5.33 19.62
CA GLY A 363 -37.12 5.45 19.36
C GLY A 363 -37.76 4.32 18.53
N TRP A 364 -36.97 3.49 17.84
CA TRP A 364 -37.49 2.44 16.96
C TRP A 364 -37.99 1.18 17.69
N TYR A 365 -38.77 0.36 16.98
CA TYR A 365 -39.07 -1.02 17.39
C TYR A 365 -38.13 -2.01 16.67
N PRO A 366 -37.21 -2.71 17.38
CA PRO A 366 -36.33 -3.69 16.75
C PRO A 366 -37.05 -5.01 16.47
N PHE A 367 -36.98 -5.48 15.23
CA PHE A 367 -37.49 -6.78 14.79
C PHE A 367 -36.33 -7.68 14.33
N HIS A 368 -36.08 -8.78 15.02
CA HIS A 368 -34.94 -9.65 14.75
C HIS A 368 -35.23 -10.69 13.66
N VAL A 369 -34.52 -10.60 12.53
CA VAL A 369 -34.62 -11.55 11.41
C VAL A 369 -33.57 -12.65 11.56
N THR A 370 -33.94 -13.73 12.27
CA THR A 370 -33.10 -14.93 12.47
C THR A 370 -33.07 -15.84 11.24
N ALA A 371 -32.15 -16.83 11.23
CA ALA A 371 -32.09 -17.85 10.18
C ALA A 371 -33.41 -18.65 10.04
N LEU A 372 -33.64 -19.25 8.86
CA LEU A 372 -34.80 -20.12 8.62
C LEU A 372 -34.70 -21.37 9.50
N THR A 373 -35.78 -21.75 10.17
CA THR A 373 -35.88 -23.08 10.81
C THR A 373 -35.87 -24.19 9.74
N PRO A 374 -35.51 -25.44 10.06
CA PRO A 374 -35.45 -26.52 9.06
C PRO A 374 -36.74 -26.73 8.27
N THR A 375 -37.91 -26.52 8.88
CA THR A 375 -39.22 -26.58 8.22
C THR A 375 -39.41 -25.43 7.22
N GLN A 376 -39.04 -24.21 7.61
CA GLN A 376 -39.11 -23.03 6.75
C GLN A 376 -38.10 -23.09 5.60
N LEU A 377 -36.91 -23.62 5.86
CA LEU A 377 -35.87 -23.86 4.86
C LEU A 377 -36.33 -24.91 3.84
N ARG A 378 -36.93 -26.02 4.29
CA ARG A 378 -37.53 -27.01 3.37
C ARG A 378 -38.61 -26.37 2.50
N ALA A 379 -39.47 -25.52 3.06
CA ALA A 379 -40.47 -24.78 2.28
C ALA A 379 -39.83 -23.83 1.25
N ALA A 380 -38.75 -23.12 1.61
CA ALA A 380 -37.99 -22.27 0.69
C ALA A 380 -37.31 -23.04 -0.46
N ILE A 381 -37.00 -24.33 -0.26
CA ILE A 381 -36.43 -25.23 -1.29
C ILE A 381 -37.53 -25.83 -2.17
N THR A 382 -38.60 -26.40 -1.58
CA THR A 382 -39.62 -27.15 -2.34
C THR A 382 -40.76 -26.30 -2.88
N GLY A 383 -41.16 -25.25 -2.17
CA GLY A 383 -42.24 -24.34 -2.55
C GLY A 383 -42.12 -23.76 -3.97
N PRO A 384 -40.95 -23.23 -4.38
CA PRO A 384 -40.79 -22.68 -5.73
C PRO A 384 -40.99 -23.72 -6.85
N LEU A 385 -40.54 -24.97 -6.67
CA LEU A 385 -40.82 -26.04 -7.64
C LEU A 385 -42.28 -26.50 -7.59
N ASN A 386 -42.88 -26.56 -6.40
CA ASN A 386 -44.30 -26.89 -6.24
C ASN A 386 -45.21 -25.85 -6.91
N ARG A 387 -44.83 -24.56 -6.90
CA ARG A 387 -45.51 -23.48 -7.65
C ARG A 387 -45.28 -23.60 -9.16
N VAL A 388 -44.10 -24.07 -9.58
CA VAL A 388 -43.78 -24.34 -11.00
C VAL A 388 -44.57 -25.53 -11.55
N GLY A 389 -44.71 -26.61 -10.78
CA GLY A 389 -45.58 -27.77 -11.07
C GLY A 389 -45.08 -28.74 -12.14
N THR A 390 -44.01 -28.41 -12.88
CA THR A 390 -43.51 -29.21 -14.03
C THR A 390 -42.08 -29.74 -13.86
N VAL A 391 -41.41 -29.43 -12.76
CA VAL A 391 -40.01 -29.85 -12.47
C VAL A 391 -39.92 -30.31 -11.02
N SER A 392 -39.23 -31.42 -10.76
CA SER A 392 -39.02 -31.96 -9.40
C SER A 392 -37.55 -31.95 -8.98
N TYR A 393 -37.29 -32.22 -7.71
CA TYR A 393 -36.00 -32.76 -7.27
C TYR A 393 -35.92 -34.26 -7.57
N GLN A 394 -34.70 -34.79 -7.71
CA GLN A 394 -34.43 -36.22 -7.55
C GLN A 394 -34.55 -36.62 -6.07
N ASP A 395 -34.97 -37.86 -5.80
CA ASP A 395 -35.22 -38.35 -4.43
C ASP A 395 -33.99 -38.21 -3.53
N GLY A 396 -34.16 -37.59 -2.35
CA GLY A 396 -33.08 -37.34 -1.38
C GLY A 396 -32.20 -36.12 -1.67
N LEU A 397 -32.34 -35.43 -2.81
CA LEU A 397 -31.56 -34.21 -3.08
C LEU A 397 -31.96 -33.05 -2.16
N VAL A 398 -33.23 -32.94 -1.76
CA VAL A 398 -33.71 -31.94 -0.79
C VAL A 398 -33.04 -32.14 0.57
N GLU A 399 -32.88 -33.37 1.01
CA GLU A 399 -32.22 -33.71 2.28
C GLU A 399 -30.73 -33.36 2.27
N ARG A 400 -30.02 -33.56 1.14
CA ARG A 400 -28.63 -33.10 0.96
C ARG A 400 -28.53 -31.57 1.03
N LEU A 401 -29.37 -30.87 0.27
CA LEU A 401 -29.44 -29.39 0.26
C LEU A 401 -29.73 -28.82 1.66
N LEU A 402 -30.58 -29.50 2.46
CA LEU A 402 -30.88 -29.11 3.83
C LEU A 402 -29.68 -29.29 4.77
N GLU A 403 -28.87 -30.33 4.61
CA GLU A 403 -27.72 -30.60 5.47
C GLU A 403 -26.53 -29.67 5.17
N ASP A 404 -26.22 -29.46 3.88
CA ASP A 404 -25.15 -28.54 3.45
C ASP A 404 -25.40 -27.10 3.92
N VAL A 405 -26.67 -26.69 4.03
CA VAL A 405 -27.07 -25.39 4.59
C VAL A 405 -26.98 -25.36 6.11
N ARG A 406 -27.30 -26.44 6.84
CA ARG A 406 -27.11 -26.50 8.31
C ARG A 406 -25.64 -26.37 8.68
N ALA A 407 -24.75 -26.98 7.91
CA ALA A 407 -23.31 -26.86 8.07
C ALA A 407 -22.77 -25.44 7.77
N ALA A 408 -23.59 -24.51 7.26
CA ALA A 408 -23.17 -23.21 6.77
C ALA A 408 -24.10 -22.07 7.22
N PRO A 409 -23.80 -21.36 8.33
CA PRO A 409 -24.39 -20.05 8.60
C PRO A 409 -24.28 -19.11 7.38
N SER A 410 -25.23 -18.18 7.24
CA SER A 410 -25.31 -17.21 6.13
C SER A 410 -25.57 -17.77 4.71
N SER A 411 -25.80 -19.08 4.53
CA SER A 411 -25.78 -19.74 3.20
C SER A 411 -27.02 -19.61 2.30
N LEU A 412 -28.08 -18.88 2.67
CA LEU A 412 -29.28 -18.76 1.80
C LEU A 412 -29.03 -18.18 0.38
N PRO A 413 -28.11 -17.20 0.17
CA PRO A 413 -27.77 -16.72 -1.17
C PRO A 413 -27.02 -17.78 -1.99
N LEU A 414 -26.17 -18.57 -1.33
CA LEU A 414 -25.46 -19.70 -1.95
C LEU A 414 -26.44 -20.80 -2.36
N LEU A 415 -27.44 -21.09 -1.51
CA LEU A 415 -28.52 -22.02 -1.82
C LEU A 415 -29.33 -21.55 -3.04
N GLN A 416 -29.74 -20.28 -3.08
CA GLN A 416 -30.44 -19.72 -4.25
C GLN A 416 -29.58 -19.73 -5.52
N PHE A 417 -28.25 -19.56 -5.38
CA PHE A 417 -27.31 -19.71 -6.50
C PHE A 417 -27.21 -21.16 -6.99
N ALA A 418 -26.96 -22.11 -6.09
CA ALA A 418 -26.87 -23.53 -6.41
C ALA A 418 -28.17 -24.07 -7.01
N LEU A 419 -29.34 -23.66 -6.49
CA LEU A 419 -30.65 -24.02 -7.04
C LEU A 419 -30.89 -23.41 -8.43
N ALA A 420 -30.43 -22.18 -8.69
CA ALA A 420 -30.50 -21.57 -10.03
C ALA A 420 -29.56 -22.25 -11.03
N GLU A 421 -28.37 -22.67 -10.61
CA GLU A 421 -27.40 -23.39 -11.45
C GLU A 421 -27.80 -24.87 -11.67
N LEU A 422 -28.46 -25.51 -10.70
CA LEU A 422 -29.16 -26.78 -10.88
C LEU A 422 -30.31 -26.65 -11.87
N TRP A 423 -31.14 -25.61 -11.73
CA TRP A 423 -32.23 -25.34 -12.68
C TRP A 423 -31.72 -25.15 -14.12
N ALA A 424 -30.54 -24.56 -14.29
CA ALA A 424 -29.87 -24.46 -15.59
C ALA A 424 -29.33 -25.80 -16.13
N ARG A 425 -28.98 -26.75 -15.26
CA ARG A 425 -28.43 -28.08 -15.60
C ARG A 425 -29.46 -29.23 -15.58
N ARG A 426 -30.73 -28.93 -15.30
CA ARG A 426 -31.82 -29.92 -15.18
C ARG A 426 -31.96 -30.79 -16.44
N ARG A 427 -32.19 -32.09 -16.27
CA ARG A 427 -32.43 -33.09 -17.34
C ARG A 427 -33.69 -33.88 -16.96
N GLY A 428 -34.47 -34.38 -17.93
CA GLY A 428 -35.70 -35.15 -17.66
C GLY A 428 -36.78 -34.43 -16.85
N GLY A 429 -36.74 -33.10 -16.75
CA GLY A 429 -37.60 -32.34 -15.83
C GLY A 429 -37.20 -32.45 -14.34
N GLN A 430 -35.99 -32.90 -14.03
CA GLN A 430 -35.51 -33.06 -12.65
C GLN A 430 -34.21 -32.30 -12.36
N LEU A 431 -34.08 -31.83 -11.12
CA LEU A 431 -32.82 -31.40 -10.53
C LEU A 431 -32.10 -32.64 -9.98
N LEU A 432 -30.90 -32.92 -10.48
CA LEU A 432 -30.19 -34.20 -10.28
C LEU A 432 -29.04 -34.10 -9.28
N HIS A 433 -28.70 -35.24 -8.65
CA HIS A 433 -27.51 -35.38 -7.80
C HIS A 433 -26.22 -35.12 -8.58
N ASP A 434 -26.04 -35.74 -9.75
CA ASP A 434 -24.83 -35.60 -10.57
C ASP A 434 -24.51 -34.12 -10.85
N ALA A 435 -25.53 -33.34 -11.22
CA ALA A 435 -25.41 -31.90 -11.47
C ALA A 435 -25.16 -31.06 -10.19
N TYR A 436 -25.48 -31.58 -9.00
CA TYR A 436 -25.19 -30.97 -7.71
C TYR A 436 -23.75 -31.27 -7.26
N ASP A 437 -23.27 -32.48 -7.53
CA ASP A 437 -21.91 -32.92 -7.28
C ASP A 437 -20.91 -32.27 -8.27
N GLU A 438 -21.27 -32.12 -9.56
CA GLU A 438 -20.58 -31.28 -10.56
C GLU A 438 -20.38 -29.83 -10.07
N LEU A 439 -21.34 -29.28 -9.31
CA LEU A 439 -21.28 -27.94 -8.74
C LEU A 439 -20.46 -27.86 -7.44
N GLY A 440 -20.09 -28.98 -6.81
CA GLY A 440 -19.47 -28.99 -5.49
C GLY A 440 -20.42 -28.56 -4.35
N GLY A 441 -21.71 -28.82 -4.52
CA GLY A 441 -22.76 -28.49 -3.55
C GLY A 441 -23.02 -26.99 -3.36
N VAL A 442 -23.80 -26.63 -2.33
CA VAL A 442 -24.20 -25.23 -2.04
C VAL A 442 -23.00 -24.27 -1.95
N ARG A 443 -21.92 -24.66 -1.27
CA ARG A 443 -20.72 -23.81 -1.14
C ARG A 443 -19.88 -23.75 -2.42
N GLY A 444 -19.74 -24.87 -3.13
CA GLY A 444 -18.93 -24.97 -4.35
C GLY A 444 -19.52 -24.17 -5.52
N ALA A 445 -20.84 -24.14 -5.67
CA ALA A 445 -21.51 -23.63 -6.86
C ALA A 445 -21.10 -22.19 -7.22
N LEU A 446 -21.08 -21.29 -6.24
CA LEU A 446 -20.70 -19.89 -6.45
C LEU A 446 -19.19 -19.73 -6.70
N ALA A 447 -18.36 -20.45 -5.94
CA ALA A 447 -16.91 -20.37 -6.04
C ALA A 447 -16.37 -20.94 -7.36
N GLY A 448 -16.97 -22.04 -7.85
CA GLY A 448 -16.69 -22.60 -9.17
C GLY A 448 -17.11 -21.64 -10.29
N TYR A 449 -18.37 -21.18 -10.28
CA TYR A 449 -18.86 -20.24 -11.29
C TYR A 449 -18.03 -18.95 -11.37
N ALA A 450 -17.65 -18.37 -10.22
CA ALA A 450 -16.84 -17.16 -10.19
C ALA A 450 -15.38 -17.40 -10.66
N ARG A 451 -14.83 -18.60 -10.43
CA ARG A 451 -13.53 -19.04 -10.99
C ARG A 451 -13.61 -19.16 -12.52
N ASP A 452 -14.68 -19.75 -13.05
CA ASP A 452 -14.85 -19.99 -14.49
C ASP A 452 -15.12 -18.68 -15.26
N VAL A 453 -15.82 -17.73 -14.65
CA VAL A 453 -15.94 -16.37 -15.18
C VAL A 453 -14.59 -15.65 -15.20
N TRP A 454 -13.76 -15.82 -14.16
CA TRP A 454 -12.43 -15.20 -14.07
C TRP A 454 -11.44 -15.81 -15.08
N SER A 455 -11.42 -17.12 -15.27
CA SER A 455 -10.56 -17.80 -16.24
C SER A 455 -10.96 -17.51 -17.70
N GLY A 456 -12.23 -17.15 -17.94
CA GLY A 456 -12.73 -16.63 -19.22
C GLY A 456 -12.37 -15.16 -19.53
N LEU A 457 -11.57 -14.50 -18.68
CA LEU A 457 -10.99 -13.17 -18.95
C LEU A 457 -9.55 -13.31 -19.46
N ASP A 458 -9.19 -12.52 -20.47
CA ASP A 458 -7.81 -12.36 -20.91
C ASP A 458 -6.96 -11.58 -19.87
N PRO A 459 -5.61 -11.63 -19.91
CA PRO A 459 -4.77 -11.00 -18.90
C PRO A 459 -4.95 -9.48 -18.72
N ARG A 460 -5.42 -8.74 -19.74
CA ARG A 460 -5.73 -7.31 -19.58
C ARG A 460 -7.08 -7.13 -18.89
N SER A 461 -8.11 -7.83 -19.36
CA SER A 461 -9.42 -7.87 -18.69
C SER A 461 -9.32 -8.32 -17.22
N GLN A 462 -8.38 -9.22 -16.87
CA GLN A 462 -8.14 -9.61 -15.47
C GLN A 462 -7.53 -8.47 -14.64
N GLY A 463 -6.63 -7.65 -15.19
CA GLY A 463 -6.11 -6.46 -14.53
C GLY A 463 -7.19 -5.42 -14.26
N ASP A 464 -8.00 -5.10 -15.27
CA ASP A 464 -9.12 -4.15 -15.11
C ASP A 464 -10.22 -4.69 -14.20
N ALA A 465 -10.51 -6.00 -14.25
CA ALA A 465 -11.42 -6.64 -13.31
C ALA A 465 -10.88 -6.61 -11.87
N ALA A 466 -9.57 -6.79 -11.66
CA ALA A 466 -8.96 -6.70 -10.33
C ALA A 466 -9.15 -5.30 -9.72
N ARG A 467 -8.76 -4.24 -10.45
CA ARG A 467 -8.95 -2.84 -10.03
C ARG A 467 -10.42 -2.53 -9.75
N LEU A 468 -11.31 -2.90 -10.68
CA LEU A 468 -12.76 -2.73 -10.50
C LEU A 468 -13.26 -3.43 -9.23
N LEU A 469 -12.98 -4.72 -9.06
CA LEU A 469 -13.50 -5.52 -7.94
C LEU A 469 -13.07 -4.95 -6.59
N VAL A 470 -11.83 -4.49 -6.48
CA VAL A 470 -11.30 -3.78 -5.30
C VAL A 470 -12.07 -2.47 -5.03
N GLN A 471 -12.49 -1.73 -6.06
CA GLN A 471 -13.35 -0.55 -5.90
C GLN A 471 -14.77 -0.86 -5.39
N LEU A 472 -15.27 -2.10 -5.57
CA LEU A 472 -16.61 -2.53 -5.11
C LEU A 472 -16.64 -3.00 -3.64
N VAL A 473 -15.54 -2.86 -2.91
CA VAL A 473 -15.38 -3.40 -1.55
C VAL A 473 -14.86 -2.34 -0.59
N ARG A 474 -15.40 -2.34 0.64
CA ARG A 474 -14.94 -1.54 1.75
C ARG A 474 -14.57 -2.44 2.94
N PRO A 475 -13.28 -2.53 3.31
CA PRO A 475 -12.88 -3.08 4.60
C PRO A 475 -13.43 -2.20 5.74
N LEU A 476 -13.96 -2.82 6.80
CA LEU A 476 -14.42 -2.08 7.97
C LEU A 476 -13.25 -1.72 8.90
N PRO A 477 -13.18 -0.48 9.44
CA PRO A 477 -12.16 -0.12 10.42
C PRO A 477 -12.19 -1.06 11.65
N ASN A 478 -11.02 -1.45 12.13
CA ASN A 478 -10.84 -2.33 13.31
C ASN A 478 -11.54 -3.71 13.21
N SER A 479 -11.87 -4.17 12.01
CA SER A 479 -12.47 -5.48 11.75
C SER A 479 -11.84 -6.16 10.53
N GLU A 480 -11.72 -7.48 10.56
CA GLU A 480 -11.32 -8.27 9.39
C GLU A 480 -12.44 -8.35 8.33
N GLN A 481 -13.68 -8.03 8.73
CA GLN A 481 -14.81 -8.01 7.81
C GLN A 481 -14.71 -6.88 6.78
N SER A 482 -14.96 -7.24 5.52
CA SER A 482 -15.21 -6.30 4.43
C SER A 482 -16.67 -6.37 4.01
N VAL A 483 -17.24 -5.23 3.63
CA VAL A 483 -18.60 -5.12 3.09
C VAL A 483 -18.56 -4.74 1.62
N ARG A 484 -19.59 -5.11 0.86
CA ARG A 484 -19.76 -4.59 -0.51
C ARG A 484 -20.04 -3.08 -0.48
N ARG A 485 -19.70 -2.41 -1.57
CA ARG A 485 -19.94 -0.99 -1.82
C ARG A 485 -20.38 -0.79 -3.27
N THR A 486 -21.20 0.24 -3.51
CA THR A 486 -21.44 0.77 -4.87
C THR A 486 -20.25 1.66 -5.27
N ALA A 487 -19.65 1.40 -6.43
CA ALA A 487 -18.75 2.34 -7.09
C ALA A 487 -19.53 3.10 -8.16
N HIS A 488 -19.50 4.43 -8.13
CA HIS A 488 -20.22 5.24 -9.12
C HIS A 488 -19.41 5.40 -10.42
N ARG A 489 -20.09 5.72 -11.53
CA ARG A 489 -19.46 5.84 -12.86
C ARG A 489 -18.36 6.91 -12.92
N ASP A 490 -18.47 7.95 -12.11
CA ASP A 490 -17.50 9.05 -11.95
C ASP A 490 -16.32 8.70 -11.03
N GLU A 491 -16.35 7.54 -10.37
CA GLU A 491 -15.24 6.99 -9.58
C GLU A 491 -14.39 5.96 -10.35
N LEU A 492 -14.84 5.56 -11.55
CA LEU A 492 -14.25 4.48 -12.35
C LEU A 492 -13.77 4.99 -13.71
N ASP A 493 -12.68 4.41 -14.22
CA ASP A 493 -12.21 4.66 -15.59
C ASP A 493 -13.03 3.91 -16.65
N ASP A 494 -12.75 4.17 -17.93
CA ASP A 494 -13.50 3.59 -19.06
C ASP A 494 -13.27 2.07 -19.21
N ALA A 495 -12.12 1.55 -18.79
CA ALA A 495 -11.81 0.12 -18.84
C ALA A 495 -12.51 -0.64 -17.70
N GLN A 496 -12.44 -0.10 -16.47
CA GLN A 496 -13.22 -0.53 -15.32
C GLN A 496 -14.73 -0.52 -15.63
N TRP A 497 -15.24 0.52 -16.30
CA TRP A 497 -16.65 0.57 -16.70
C TRP A 497 -17.00 -0.41 -17.84
N ALA A 498 -16.09 -0.68 -18.78
CA ALA A 498 -16.29 -1.69 -19.81
C ALA A 498 -16.35 -3.11 -19.23
N ILE A 499 -15.41 -3.47 -18.34
CA ILE A 499 -15.39 -4.78 -17.68
C ILE A 499 -16.55 -4.93 -16.66
N ALA A 500 -16.99 -3.83 -16.01
CA ALA A 500 -18.20 -3.82 -15.20
C ALA A 500 -19.45 -4.22 -15.98
N GLN A 501 -19.64 -3.67 -17.19
CA GLN A 501 -20.77 -4.02 -18.05
C GLN A 501 -20.70 -5.48 -18.52
N ARG A 502 -19.50 -5.99 -18.86
CA ARG A 502 -19.28 -7.41 -19.21
C ARG A 502 -19.60 -8.36 -18.05
N LEU A 503 -19.16 -8.03 -16.84
CA LEU A 503 -19.38 -8.85 -15.63
C LEU A 503 -20.79 -8.71 -15.02
N ALA A 504 -21.53 -7.64 -15.33
CA ALA A 504 -22.96 -7.58 -15.02
C ALA A 504 -23.77 -8.65 -15.78
N GLY A 505 -23.30 -9.05 -16.96
CA GLY A 505 -23.86 -10.17 -17.73
C GLY A 505 -23.70 -11.54 -17.04
N THR A 506 -22.73 -11.71 -16.15
CA THR A 506 -22.45 -12.99 -15.45
C THR A 506 -23.11 -13.08 -14.07
N ARG A 507 -24.03 -12.16 -13.72
CA ARG A 507 -24.73 -12.12 -12.43
C ARG A 507 -23.81 -11.95 -11.19
N LEU A 508 -22.50 -11.79 -11.36
CA LEU A 508 -21.55 -11.49 -10.28
C LEU A 508 -21.63 -10.02 -9.86
N LEU A 509 -21.88 -9.13 -10.82
CA LEU A 509 -22.08 -7.70 -10.59
C LEU A 509 -23.52 -7.27 -10.90
N VAL A 510 -23.93 -6.13 -10.36
CA VAL A 510 -25.18 -5.44 -10.69
C VAL A 510 -24.85 -4.00 -11.08
N LEU A 511 -25.39 -3.54 -12.23
CA LEU A 511 -25.36 -2.12 -12.59
C LEU A 511 -26.54 -1.39 -11.94
N ARG A 512 -26.28 -0.18 -11.43
CA ARG A 512 -27.27 0.73 -10.85
C ARG A 512 -27.65 1.82 -11.86
N GLY A 513 -28.91 2.25 -11.82
CA GLY A 513 -29.51 3.20 -12.77
C GLY A 513 -29.48 4.67 -12.31
N ALA A 514 -30.20 5.53 -13.03
CA ALA A 514 -30.36 6.94 -12.68
C ALA A 514 -31.06 7.14 -11.31
N PRO A 515 -30.73 8.18 -10.51
CA PRO A 515 -30.00 9.39 -10.90
C PRO A 515 -28.49 9.24 -11.08
N ARG A 516 -27.83 8.25 -10.46
CA ARG A 516 -26.38 8.04 -10.58
C ARG A 516 -26.04 6.60 -10.99
N SER A 517 -25.60 6.43 -12.23
CA SER A 517 -25.08 5.15 -12.72
C SER A 517 -23.89 4.67 -11.87
N GLY A 518 -23.86 3.38 -11.57
CA GLY A 518 -22.80 2.74 -10.79
C GLY A 518 -22.82 1.23 -10.93
N VAL A 519 -21.97 0.55 -10.17
CA VAL A 519 -21.84 -0.90 -10.14
C VAL A 519 -21.52 -1.39 -8.73
N GLU A 520 -22.01 -2.57 -8.37
CA GLU A 520 -21.74 -3.24 -7.09
C GLU A 520 -21.61 -4.76 -7.26
N LEU A 521 -21.08 -5.43 -6.24
CA LEU A 521 -21.16 -6.90 -6.10
C LEU A 521 -22.63 -7.34 -5.92
N ALA A 522 -23.07 -8.31 -6.71
CA ALA A 522 -24.46 -8.77 -6.72
C ALA A 522 -24.92 -9.31 -5.35
N HIS A 523 -24.05 -10.03 -4.64
CA HIS A 523 -24.24 -10.36 -3.23
C HIS A 523 -22.90 -10.37 -2.47
N GLU A 524 -22.96 -10.07 -1.17
CA GLU A 524 -21.80 -10.02 -0.29
C GLU A 524 -21.10 -11.37 -0.10
N SER A 525 -21.82 -12.49 -0.26
CA SER A 525 -21.27 -13.85 -0.16
C SER A 525 -20.14 -14.15 -1.15
N LEU A 526 -19.95 -13.30 -2.17
CA LEU A 526 -18.75 -13.32 -3.01
C LEU A 526 -17.47 -13.02 -2.21
N LEU A 527 -17.50 -12.12 -1.23
CA LEU A 527 -16.34 -11.81 -0.38
C LEU A 527 -15.92 -13.01 0.46
N GLU A 528 -16.90 -13.75 1.00
CA GLU A 528 -16.69 -14.93 1.83
C GLU A 528 -16.25 -16.17 1.03
N HIS A 529 -16.75 -16.35 -0.20
CA HIS A 529 -16.65 -17.62 -0.94
C HIS A 529 -15.84 -17.57 -2.25
N TRP A 530 -15.57 -16.38 -2.81
CA TRP A 530 -14.74 -16.24 -4.01
C TRP A 530 -13.30 -15.90 -3.61
N HIS A 531 -12.47 -16.93 -3.42
CA HIS A 531 -11.09 -16.81 -2.92
C HIS A 531 -10.24 -15.75 -3.65
N LYS A 532 -10.38 -15.62 -4.99
CA LYS A 532 -9.63 -14.59 -5.77
C LYS A 532 -10.06 -13.16 -5.42
N LEU A 533 -11.33 -12.93 -5.06
CA LEU A 533 -11.81 -11.62 -4.60
C LEU A 533 -11.28 -11.32 -3.19
N HIS A 534 -11.27 -12.30 -2.29
CA HIS A 534 -10.67 -12.18 -0.95
C HIS A 534 -9.20 -11.79 -1.06
N GLU A 535 -8.42 -12.51 -1.86
CA GLU A 535 -7.00 -12.26 -2.11
C GLU A 535 -6.72 -10.84 -2.64
N LEU A 536 -7.53 -10.35 -3.59
CA LEU A 536 -7.41 -8.99 -4.13
C LEU A 536 -7.77 -7.90 -3.11
N VAL A 537 -8.77 -8.16 -2.26
CA VAL A 537 -9.19 -7.25 -1.20
C VAL A 537 -8.14 -7.16 -0.10
N ASP A 538 -7.55 -8.28 0.31
CA ASP A 538 -6.48 -8.32 1.31
C ASP A 538 -5.23 -7.56 0.84
N GLN A 539 -4.75 -7.86 -0.37
CA GLN A 539 -3.61 -7.17 -0.99
C GLN A 539 -3.82 -5.66 -1.15
N SER A 540 -5.08 -5.21 -1.12
CA SER A 540 -5.48 -3.80 -1.29
C SER A 540 -6.01 -3.17 0.01
N ARG A 541 -6.01 -3.88 1.15
CA ARG A 541 -6.83 -3.52 2.32
C ARG A 541 -6.43 -2.17 2.93
N ASP A 542 -5.14 -1.91 3.08
CA ASP A 542 -4.62 -0.66 3.62
C ASP A 542 -4.89 0.54 2.70
N PHE A 543 -4.75 0.35 1.39
CA PHE A 543 -5.12 1.36 0.39
C PHE A 543 -6.61 1.69 0.50
N ARG A 544 -7.49 0.68 0.61
CA ARG A 544 -8.93 0.87 0.69
C ARG A 544 -9.39 1.54 1.98
N LEU A 545 -8.77 1.20 3.12
CA LEU A 545 -9.01 1.90 4.40
C LEU A 545 -8.61 3.37 4.32
N TRP A 546 -7.45 3.68 3.74
CA TRP A 546 -7.00 5.06 3.53
C TRP A 546 -7.88 5.81 2.50
N GLN A 547 -8.25 5.15 1.40
CA GLN A 547 -9.05 5.75 0.32
C GLN A 547 -10.46 6.10 0.79
N GLU A 548 -11.10 5.24 1.58
CA GLU A 548 -12.41 5.54 2.17
C GLU A 548 -12.32 6.74 3.14
N ASN A 549 -11.25 6.85 3.95
CA ASN A 549 -11.03 8.02 4.79
C ASN A 549 -10.78 9.30 3.95
N LEU A 550 -10.07 9.19 2.82
CA LEU A 550 -9.91 10.29 1.87
C LEU A 550 -11.27 10.73 1.28
N ARG A 551 -12.13 9.78 0.89
CA ARG A 551 -13.47 10.06 0.35
C ARG A 551 -14.37 10.76 1.38
N GLN A 552 -14.38 10.31 2.64
CA GLN A 552 -15.07 11.01 3.73
C GLN A 552 -14.56 12.44 3.95
N ARG A 553 -13.24 12.66 3.87
CA ARG A 553 -12.64 14.01 3.95
C ARG A 553 -13.02 14.90 2.76
N ILE A 554 -13.07 14.35 1.55
CA ILE A 554 -13.50 15.07 0.33
C ILE A 554 -14.98 15.45 0.42
N ALA A 555 -15.84 14.53 0.84
CA ALA A 555 -17.27 14.81 1.05
C ALA A 555 -17.49 15.90 2.12
N THR A 556 -16.73 15.86 3.22
CA THR A 556 -16.74 16.90 4.26
C THR A 556 -16.21 18.26 3.74
N TRP A 557 -15.18 18.25 2.89
CA TRP A 557 -14.64 19.47 2.27
C TRP A 557 -15.63 20.09 1.28
N ASN A 558 -16.34 19.29 0.49
CA ASN A 558 -17.41 19.76 -0.40
C ASN A 558 -18.58 20.36 0.41
N ALA A 559 -18.96 19.73 1.54
CA ALA A 559 -20.02 20.23 2.42
C ALA A 559 -19.66 21.56 3.11
N GLU A 560 -18.39 21.80 3.46
CA GLU A 560 -17.91 23.10 3.96
C GLU A 560 -17.54 24.10 2.84
N GLU A 561 -18.31 24.20 1.75
CA GLU A 561 -18.06 25.13 0.62
C GLU A 561 -16.61 25.13 0.08
N LYS A 562 -15.97 23.95 0.06
CA LYS A 562 -14.56 23.76 -0.31
C LYS A 562 -13.57 24.55 0.57
N ALA A 563 -13.91 24.82 1.83
CA ALA A 563 -13.13 25.59 2.78
C ALA A 563 -11.66 25.14 2.85
N GLN A 564 -10.76 26.07 2.53
CA GLN A 564 -9.30 25.86 2.47
C GLN A 564 -8.71 25.19 3.72
N ARG A 565 -9.36 25.33 4.89
CA ARG A 565 -8.93 24.71 6.15
C ARG A 565 -8.85 23.19 6.08
N ARG A 566 -9.80 22.52 5.40
CA ARG A 566 -9.99 21.06 5.35
C ARG A 566 -9.05 20.33 4.36
N LEU A 567 -8.39 21.05 3.45
CA LEU A 567 -7.35 20.48 2.57
C LEU A 567 -6.21 19.86 3.39
N LEU A 568 -5.67 18.72 2.95
CA LEU A 568 -4.69 17.93 3.71
C LEU A 568 -3.41 18.71 4.04
N SER A 569 -2.75 18.34 5.15
CA SER A 569 -1.46 18.90 5.55
C SER A 569 -0.67 17.89 6.41
N GLY A 570 0.53 18.24 6.89
CA GLY A 570 1.25 17.46 7.89
C GLY A 570 1.62 16.03 7.47
N LEU A 571 1.16 15.05 8.24
CA LEU A 571 1.30 13.62 7.98
C LEU A 571 0.34 13.16 6.88
N ASP A 572 -0.94 13.51 6.98
CA ASP A 572 -2.03 13.13 6.07
C ASP A 572 -1.68 13.44 4.60
N LEU A 573 -1.08 14.61 4.34
CA LEU A 573 -0.63 14.98 2.99
C LEU A 573 0.62 14.23 2.55
N ARG A 574 1.52 13.82 3.45
CA ARG A 574 2.66 12.95 3.08
C ARG A 574 2.16 11.55 2.70
N GLU A 575 1.29 10.98 3.51
CA GLU A 575 0.69 9.68 3.26
C GLU A 575 -0.13 9.65 1.95
N ALA A 576 -0.96 10.65 1.71
CA ALA A 576 -1.71 10.75 0.47
C ALA A 576 -0.82 10.89 -0.77
N MET A 577 0.38 11.46 -0.64
CA MET A 577 1.38 11.46 -1.73
C MET A 577 2.10 10.10 -1.86
N ARG A 578 2.17 9.24 -0.83
CA ARG A 578 2.65 7.85 -0.96
C ARG A 578 1.69 7.05 -1.84
N TRP A 579 0.40 7.08 -1.53
CA TRP A 579 -0.62 6.34 -2.27
C TRP A 579 -0.81 6.85 -3.70
N ALA A 580 -0.81 8.17 -3.92
CA ALA A 580 -0.88 8.77 -5.25
C ALA A 580 0.34 8.50 -6.16
N VAL A 581 1.42 7.89 -5.64
CA VAL A 581 2.56 7.38 -6.44
C VAL A 581 2.50 5.87 -6.61
N ARG A 582 1.94 5.12 -5.65
CA ARG A 582 1.82 3.65 -5.72
C ARG A 582 0.65 3.16 -6.58
N GLN A 583 -0.50 3.83 -6.51
CA GLN A 583 -1.76 3.40 -7.11
C GLN A 583 -2.53 4.60 -7.68
N ALA A 584 -1.87 5.36 -8.58
CA ALA A 584 -2.48 6.52 -9.24
C ALA A 584 -3.72 6.13 -10.06
N ASP A 585 -3.67 4.98 -10.73
CA ASP A 585 -4.74 4.47 -11.61
C ASP A 585 -5.94 3.86 -10.86
N ASP A 586 -5.91 3.84 -9.52
CA ASP A 586 -7.02 3.45 -8.65
C ASP A 586 -7.64 4.66 -7.90
N LEU A 587 -7.21 5.89 -8.24
CA LEU A 587 -7.77 7.14 -7.73
C LEU A 587 -8.68 7.81 -8.76
N SER A 588 -9.87 8.21 -8.31
CA SER A 588 -10.81 9.01 -9.10
C SER A 588 -10.29 10.44 -9.36
N VAL A 589 -10.82 11.08 -10.39
CA VAL A 589 -10.47 12.46 -10.77
C VAL A 589 -10.68 13.45 -9.60
N ALA A 590 -11.74 13.25 -8.81
CA ALA A 590 -12.05 14.08 -7.64
C ALA A 590 -11.02 13.92 -6.50
N GLU A 591 -10.51 12.70 -6.30
CA GLU A 591 -9.43 12.43 -5.34
C GLU A 591 -8.13 13.11 -5.78
N LEU A 592 -7.76 12.96 -7.05
CA LEU A 592 -6.57 13.60 -7.64
C LEU A 592 -6.65 15.14 -7.58
N GLU A 593 -7.82 15.75 -7.84
CA GLU A 593 -8.01 17.20 -7.70
C GLU A 593 -7.80 17.69 -6.26
N PHE A 594 -8.42 17.01 -5.28
CA PHE A 594 -8.30 17.36 -3.86
C PHE A 594 -6.85 17.25 -3.35
N LEU A 595 -6.11 16.24 -3.81
CA LEU A 595 -4.68 16.08 -3.52
C LEU A 595 -3.83 17.18 -4.19
N ALA A 596 -4.12 17.54 -5.44
CA ALA A 596 -3.45 18.63 -6.13
C ALA A 596 -3.68 20.00 -5.45
N LEU A 597 -4.91 20.28 -4.99
CA LEU A 597 -5.25 21.47 -4.22
C LEU A 597 -4.53 21.51 -2.87
N SER A 598 -4.45 20.37 -2.18
CA SER A 598 -3.71 20.23 -0.91
C SER A 598 -2.20 20.47 -1.10
N ARG A 599 -1.60 19.93 -2.16
CA ARG A 599 -0.19 20.19 -2.57
C ARG A 599 0.04 21.66 -2.91
N ARG A 600 -0.89 22.33 -3.62
CA ARG A 600 -0.83 23.78 -3.93
C ARG A 600 -0.90 24.63 -2.65
N ARG A 601 -1.77 24.29 -1.69
CA ARG A 601 -1.86 24.96 -0.37
C ARG A 601 -0.55 24.87 0.42
N ARG A 602 0.11 23.69 0.45
CA ARG A 602 1.42 23.52 1.11
C ARG A 602 2.50 24.38 0.46
N ARG A 603 2.62 24.39 -0.88
CA ARG A 603 3.60 25.24 -1.58
C ARG A 603 3.39 26.73 -1.26
N ARG A 604 2.17 27.24 -1.35
CA ARG A 604 1.85 28.66 -1.02
C ARG A 604 2.22 29.03 0.42
N ARG A 605 1.97 28.16 1.40
CA ARG A 605 2.35 28.40 2.81
C ARG A 605 3.88 28.47 3.00
N LEU A 606 4.64 27.61 2.33
CA LEU A 606 6.10 27.63 2.39
C LEU A 606 6.67 28.90 1.75
N SER A 607 6.16 29.30 0.57
CA SER A 607 6.57 30.56 -0.07
C SER A 607 6.27 31.80 0.80
N ALA A 608 5.11 31.84 1.47
CA ALA A 608 4.77 32.94 2.38
C ALA A 608 5.67 32.97 3.63
N ALA A 609 5.98 31.80 4.21
CA ALA A 609 6.91 31.72 5.34
C ALA A 609 8.33 32.15 4.96
N ALA A 610 8.81 31.75 3.77
CA ALA A 610 10.10 32.20 3.24
C ALA A 610 10.14 33.72 3.00
N LEU A 611 9.06 34.31 2.47
CA LEU A 611 8.97 35.77 2.30
C LEU A 611 9.06 36.52 3.65
N VAL A 612 8.34 36.05 4.67
CA VAL A 612 8.41 36.64 6.03
C VAL A 612 9.81 36.49 6.63
N LEU A 613 10.46 35.34 6.44
CA LEU A 613 11.84 35.12 6.88
C LEU A 613 12.83 36.08 6.17
N VAL A 614 12.70 36.27 4.85
CA VAL A 614 13.52 37.22 4.09
C VAL A 614 13.33 38.66 4.59
N VAL A 615 12.09 39.07 4.89
CA VAL A 615 11.81 40.39 5.47
C VAL A 615 12.45 40.55 6.86
N LEU A 616 12.34 39.54 7.73
CA LEU A 616 12.96 39.54 9.06
C LEU A 616 14.49 39.59 8.99
N VAL A 617 15.12 38.73 8.19
CA VAL A 617 16.58 38.71 7.98
C VAL A 617 17.06 40.06 7.41
N THR A 618 16.31 40.64 6.47
CA THR A 618 16.63 41.97 5.92
C THR A 618 16.56 43.07 6.98
N ALA A 619 15.52 43.07 7.83
CA ALA A 619 15.37 44.04 8.93
C ALA A 619 16.47 43.91 9.99
N VAL A 620 16.87 42.67 10.33
CA VAL A 620 17.99 42.39 11.25
C VAL A 620 19.33 42.81 10.63
N PHE A 621 19.55 42.54 9.34
CA PHE A 621 20.76 42.96 8.64
C PHE A 621 20.91 44.50 8.58
N ILE A 622 19.81 45.22 8.35
CA ILE A 622 19.78 46.69 8.36
C ILE A 622 20.14 47.25 9.75
N THR A 623 19.54 46.73 10.83
CA THR A 623 19.82 47.21 12.20
C THR A 623 21.20 46.81 12.72
N TYR A 624 21.69 45.62 12.36
CA TYR A 624 23.08 45.22 12.63
C TYR A 624 24.07 46.19 11.96
N ARG A 625 23.85 46.51 10.68
CA ARG A 625 24.72 47.39 9.89
C ARG A 625 24.70 48.86 10.34
N SER A 626 23.57 49.36 10.86
CA SER A 626 23.51 50.71 11.46
C SER A 626 24.27 50.78 12.79
N THR A 627 24.07 49.79 13.66
CA THR A 627 24.67 49.76 15.01
C THR A 627 26.18 49.55 14.94
N GLY A 628 26.67 48.73 14.01
CA GLY A 628 28.11 48.51 13.82
C GLY A 628 28.87 49.78 13.42
N ARG A 629 28.28 50.65 12.59
CA ARG A 629 28.88 51.93 12.18
C ARG A 629 29.07 52.88 13.36
N GLN A 630 28.00 53.15 14.11
CA GLN A 630 28.04 54.06 15.26
C GLN A 630 29.11 53.67 16.30
N ARG A 631 29.35 52.37 16.50
CA ARG A 631 30.41 51.89 17.40
C ARG A 631 31.82 52.08 16.84
N ALA A 632 32.02 51.88 15.54
CA ALA A 632 33.31 52.15 14.88
C ALA A 632 33.64 53.65 14.86
N ASP A 633 32.65 54.50 14.62
CA ASP A 633 32.80 55.96 14.58
C ASP A 633 33.26 56.52 15.94
N LEU A 634 32.66 56.06 17.04
CA LEU A 634 33.06 56.43 18.40
C LEU A 634 34.45 55.91 18.76
N ALA A 635 34.74 54.64 18.50
CA ALA A 635 36.04 54.04 18.83
C ALA A 635 37.21 54.68 18.06
N ALA A 636 37.00 55.06 16.79
CA ALA A 636 38.00 55.76 16.00
C ALA A 636 38.21 57.21 16.49
N ALA A 637 37.15 57.90 16.91
CA ALA A 637 37.27 59.25 17.48
C ALA A 637 38.07 59.26 18.80
N ASP A 638 37.82 58.31 19.70
CA ASP A 638 38.59 58.18 20.96
C ASP A 638 40.07 57.87 20.70
N LEU A 639 40.37 56.94 19.78
CA LEU A 639 41.76 56.62 19.40
C LEU A 639 42.50 57.82 18.78
N ALA A 640 41.82 58.63 17.96
CA ALA A 640 42.42 59.85 17.39
C ALA A 640 42.62 60.95 18.44
N ASN A 641 41.71 61.09 19.40
CA ASN A 641 41.86 62.01 20.53
C ASN A 641 43.03 61.60 21.43
N GLU A 642 43.21 60.31 21.71
CA GLU A 642 44.32 59.81 22.54
C GLU A 642 45.67 59.93 21.83
N ALA A 643 45.73 59.67 20.51
CA ALA A 643 46.90 59.96 19.69
C ALA A 643 47.33 61.44 19.81
N GLY A 644 46.36 62.37 19.79
CA GLY A 644 46.59 63.80 19.98
C GLY A 644 47.04 64.20 21.41
N ARG A 645 46.84 63.36 22.43
CA ARG A 645 47.33 63.57 23.80
C ARG A 645 48.75 63.08 24.02
N LEU A 646 49.22 62.16 23.17
CA LEU A 646 50.57 61.58 23.22
C LEU A 646 51.59 62.31 22.34
N ASP A 647 51.14 63.21 21.47
CA ASP A 647 52.01 64.10 20.70
C ASP A 647 52.95 64.90 21.63
N GLY A 648 54.20 65.06 21.22
CA GLY A 648 55.28 65.64 22.02
C GLY A 648 55.76 64.82 23.23
N ARG A 649 55.14 63.66 23.55
CA ARG A 649 55.59 62.74 24.63
C ARG A 649 56.09 61.40 24.11
N ASP A 650 55.30 60.77 23.24
CA ASP A 650 55.69 59.57 22.50
C ASP A 650 55.20 59.70 21.04
N SER A 651 56.06 60.24 20.19
CA SER A 651 55.77 60.43 18.77
C SER A 651 55.57 59.10 18.01
N TYR A 652 56.05 57.97 18.54
CA TYR A 652 55.86 56.66 17.92
C TYR A 652 54.50 56.07 18.29
N GLY A 653 54.16 56.06 19.59
CA GLY A 653 52.85 55.68 20.09
C GLY A 653 51.71 56.54 19.53
N ALA A 654 51.91 57.86 19.43
CA ALA A 654 50.95 58.78 18.81
C ALA A 654 50.67 58.42 17.33
N VAL A 655 51.72 58.12 16.54
CA VAL A 655 51.57 57.71 15.12
C VAL A 655 50.92 56.33 15.01
N GLN A 656 51.22 55.38 15.90
CA GLN A 656 50.54 54.08 15.91
C GLN A 656 49.05 54.21 16.24
N LEU A 657 48.68 55.00 17.24
CA LEU A 657 47.28 55.20 17.62
C LEU A 657 46.50 55.98 16.55
N ALA A 658 47.10 56.98 15.92
CA ALA A 658 46.49 57.68 14.78
C ALA A 658 46.26 56.73 13.58
N LEU A 659 47.23 55.86 13.27
CA LEU A 659 47.09 54.84 12.23
C LEU A 659 46.03 53.78 12.58
N HIS A 660 45.88 53.43 13.86
CA HIS A 660 44.79 52.57 14.34
C HIS A 660 43.43 53.26 14.24
N ALA A 661 43.30 54.54 14.63
CA ALA A 661 42.07 55.31 14.48
C ALA A 661 41.60 55.34 13.02
N TYR A 662 42.51 55.64 12.08
CA TYR A 662 42.22 55.65 10.65
C TYR A 662 41.84 54.27 10.09
N ARG A 663 42.40 53.19 10.63
CA ARG A 663 42.03 51.80 10.28
C ARG A 663 40.66 51.41 10.84
N THR A 664 40.22 51.99 11.96
CA THR A 664 38.89 51.78 12.54
C THR A 664 37.81 52.62 11.84
N ASN A 665 38.10 53.89 11.50
CA ASN A 665 37.30 54.69 10.55
C ASN A 665 38.19 55.69 9.78
N SER A 666 38.25 55.55 8.46
CA SER A 666 39.04 56.39 7.56
C SER A 666 38.50 57.82 7.36
N GLY A 667 37.30 58.13 7.88
CA GLY A 667 36.74 59.48 7.92
C GLY A 667 37.25 60.35 9.08
N VAL A 668 38.02 59.80 10.02
CA VAL A 668 38.52 60.54 11.20
C VAL A 668 39.82 61.28 10.86
N SER A 669 39.79 62.62 10.95
CA SER A 669 40.95 63.48 10.73
C SER A 669 41.85 63.56 11.97
N PHE A 670 43.14 63.33 11.78
CA PHE A 670 44.18 63.52 12.81
C PHE A 670 45.29 64.44 12.27
N LYS A 671 46.16 64.94 13.16
CA LYS A 671 47.39 65.65 12.80
C LYS A 671 48.59 64.73 13.04
N LEU A 672 49.59 64.80 12.16
CA LEU A 672 50.88 64.12 12.35
C LEU A 672 51.88 65.07 13.03
N PRO A 673 52.76 64.55 13.92
CA PRO A 673 53.81 65.36 14.53
C PRO A 673 54.81 65.93 13.51
N PRO A 674 55.29 67.17 13.67
CA PRO A 674 56.12 67.88 12.69
C PRO A 674 57.56 67.34 12.54
N HIS A 675 57.89 66.22 13.18
CA HIS A 675 59.19 65.54 13.12
C HIS A 675 59.10 64.11 12.58
N THR A 676 57.98 63.75 11.93
CA THR A 676 57.83 62.47 11.23
C THR A 676 58.81 62.38 10.05
N TYR A 677 59.50 61.25 9.90
CA TYR A 677 60.53 61.06 8.88
C TYR A 677 59.98 61.26 7.44
N PRO A 678 60.66 62.03 6.59
CA PRO A 678 60.22 62.26 5.20
C PRO A 678 60.32 60.96 4.39
N GLY A 679 59.18 60.30 4.20
CA GLY A 679 59.11 58.98 3.57
C GLY A 679 57.93 58.12 4.04
N VAL A 680 57.35 58.39 5.22
CA VAL A 680 56.15 57.67 5.70
C VAL A 680 54.97 57.86 4.75
N ASP A 681 54.85 59.05 4.15
CA ASP A 681 53.80 59.40 3.16
C ASP A 681 53.88 58.61 1.84
N ARG A 682 54.91 57.76 1.66
CA ARG A 682 55.05 56.82 0.52
C ARG A 682 54.68 55.38 0.83
N LEU A 683 54.28 55.07 2.07
CA LEU A 683 53.77 53.73 2.45
C LEU A 683 52.24 53.62 2.36
N LEU A 684 51.60 54.63 1.77
CA LEU A 684 50.20 54.68 1.37
C LEU A 684 50.14 55.38 -0.01
N PRO A 685 49.33 54.95 -0.99
CA PRO A 685 48.47 53.77 -1.07
C PRO A 685 48.81 52.83 -2.25
N ASP A 686 48.78 51.51 -2.08
CA ASP A 686 48.95 50.58 -3.22
C ASP A 686 48.18 49.24 -3.06
N TYR A 687 46.95 49.30 -2.54
CA TYR A 687 45.98 48.17 -2.55
C TYR A 687 44.55 48.66 -2.80
N THR A 688 44.23 48.95 -4.06
CA THR A 688 42.85 48.93 -4.54
C THR A 688 42.43 47.49 -4.81
N GLN A 689 41.23 47.10 -4.34
CA GLN A 689 40.68 45.72 -4.41
C GLN A 689 41.45 44.74 -3.48
N TYR A 690 40.84 43.80 -2.76
CA TYR A 690 39.48 43.25 -2.83
C TYR A 690 38.75 43.33 -1.47
N ARG A 691 37.44 43.02 -1.43
CA ARG A 691 36.61 43.07 -0.21
C ARG A 691 35.98 41.71 0.10
N VAL A 692 36.47 41.07 1.17
CA VAL A 692 35.99 39.80 1.74
C VAL A 692 36.29 39.87 3.25
N ASP A 693 35.47 39.43 4.20
CA ASP A 693 34.01 39.25 4.33
C ASP A 693 33.75 39.09 5.85
N THR A 694 32.55 39.31 6.38
CA THR A 694 32.11 38.81 7.71
C THR A 694 30.64 39.10 8.04
N SER A 695 29.77 38.11 7.85
CA SER A 695 28.66 37.85 8.78
C SER A 695 28.21 36.39 8.69
N ALA A 696 28.80 35.51 9.51
CA ALA A 696 28.35 34.13 9.64
C ALA A 696 27.08 34.07 10.52
N PRO A 697 25.96 33.51 10.05
CA PRO A 697 24.75 33.34 10.85
C PRO A 697 24.78 32.05 11.69
N THR A 698 24.16 32.10 12.87
CA THR A 698 24.04 30.96 13.80
C THR A 698 22.95 29.97 13.35
N PRO A 699 23.17 28.64 13.43
CA PRO A 699 22.10 27.66 13.28
C PRO A 699 21.23 27.56 14.55
N PRO A 700 19.89 27.40 14.44
CA PRO A 700 19.00 27.14 15.57
C PRO A 700 18.94 25.64 15.94
N SER A 701 18.54 25.35 17.18
CA SER A 701 18.38 23.99 17.71
C SER A 701 17.10 23.30 17.23
N ALA A 702 17.10 21.96 17.27
CA ALA A 702 15.92 21.12 17.07
C ALA A 702 15.80 20.08 18.18
N SER A 703 14.61 19.96 18.78
CA SER A 703 14.25 18.93 19.77
C SER A 703 13.72 17.68 19.07
N GLY A 704 14.21 16.49 19.45
CA GLY A 704 13.72 15.21 18.91
C GLY A 704 12.50 14.64 19.65
N PRO A 705 12.02 13.44 19.24
CA PRO A 705 11.11 12.60 20.01
C PRO A 705 11.76 11.29 20.51
N ASP A 706 11.28 10.80 21.66
CA ASP A 706 11.66 9.56 22.34
C ASP A 706 11.22 8.28 21.58
N THR A 707 12.01 7.19 21.67
CA THR A 707 11.62 5.85 21.18
C THR A 707 12.11 4.70 22.06
N LYS A 708 11.22 3.76 22.37
CA LYS A 708 11.53 2.56 23.17
C LYS A 708 11.78 1.32 22.31
N GLY A 709 13.05 0.92 22.24
CA GLY A 709 13.44 -0.49 22.41
C GLY A 709 13.48 -1.40 21.18
N SER A 710 14.70 -1.72 20.75
CA SER A 710 15.13 -3.11 20.58
C SER A 710 16.63 -3.24 20.93
N GLY A 711 17.09 -4.45 21.23
CA GLY A 711 18.48 -4.69 21.65
C GLY A 711 19.44 -4.90 20.48
N VAL A 712 20.75 -4.74 20.74
CA VAL A 712 21.91 -4.83 19.83
C VAL A 712 22.30 -3.52 19.11
N SER A 713 21.38 -2.62 18.73
CA SER A 713 21.77 -1.32 18.10
C SER A 713 22.62 -0.42 19.00
N ARG A 714 22.37 -0.46 20.33
CA ARG A 714 22.92 0.48 21.33
C ARG A 714 24.45 0.51 21.50
N LEU A 715 25.21 -0.35 20.81
CA LEU A 715 26.67 -0.24 20.74
C LEU A 715 27.16 0.59 19.54
N ALA A 716 26.30 0.86 18.56
CA ALA A 716 26.61 1.63 17.34
C ALA A 716 26.06 3.07 17.38
N ASP A 717 24.97 3.34 18.12
CA ASP A 717 24.26 4.64 18.17
C ASP A 717 25.02 5.83 18.82
N ALA A 718 26.36 5.87 18.72
CA ALA A 718 27.20 6.97 19.14
C ALA A 718 28.15 7.38 18.00
N MET A 719 27.90 8.57 17.44
CA MET A 719 28.51 9.12 16.22
C MET A 719 30.03 8.87 16.13
N SER A 720 30.47 8.24 15.04
CA SER A 720 31.88 7.90 14.78
C SER A 720 32.74 9.16 14.65
N GLY A 721 33.87 9.20 15.38
CA GLY A 721 34.76 10.37 15.46
C GLY A 721 36.23 10.00 15.62
N LYS A 722 37.08 10.37 14.64
CA LYS A 722 38.50 10.01 14.55
C LYS A 722 39.40 11.25 14.52
N VAL A 723 40.66 11.14 14.97
CA VAL A 723 41.58 12.28 15.16
C VAL A 723 42.90 12.06 14.40
N SER A 724 43.48 13.09 13.80
CA SER A 724 44.82 13.02 13.20
C SER A 724 45.92 12.95 14.26
N ALA A 725 47.08 12.37 13.93
CA ALA A 725 48.15 12.19 14.90
C ALA A 725 49.01 13.43 15.19
N ASP A 726 48.70 14.57 14.58
CA ASP A 726 49.20 15.88 15.02
C ASP A 726 48.20 16.60 15.94
N GLY A 727 47.01 16.03 16.16
CA GLY A 727 45.93 16.63 16.92
C GLY A 727 45.27 17.85 16.23
N THR A 728 45.66 18.19 14.99
CA THR A 728 45.13 19.39 14.31
C THR A 728 43.82 19.12 13.58
N ARG A 729 43.38 17.86 13.42
CA ARG A 729 42.17 17.50 12.69
C ARG A 729 41.35 16.44 13.41
N VAL A 730 40.04 16.62 13.44
CA VAL A 730 39.06 15.60 13.83
C VAL A 730 38.13 15.39 12.65
N VAL A 731 37.70 14.17 12.39
CA VAL A 731 36.57 13.90 11.49
C VAL A 731 35.44 13.26 12.27
N THR A 732 34.21 13.71 12.05
CA THR A 732 33.00 13.12 12.65
C THR A 732 31.92 12.91 11.61
N VAL A 733 31.17 11.81 11.69
CA VAL A 733 29.88 11.69 10.98
C VAL A 733 28.81 12.35 11.84
N ASN A 734 28.04 13.30 11.29
CA ASN A 734 26.92 13.93 12.00
C ASN A 734 25.61 13.12 11.89
N SER A 735 24.57 13.51 12.61
CA SER A 735 23.26 12.86 12.60
C SER A 735 22.47 12.97 11.27
N ALA A 736 23.04 13.60 10.25
CA ALA A 736 22.56 13.61 8.86
C ALA A 736 23.47 12.81 7.91
N LEU A 737 24.31 11.91 8.46
CA LEU A 737 25.33 11.12 7.76
C LEU A 737 26.35 11.94 6.95
N GLN A 738 26.56 13.21 7.33
CA GLN A 738 27.55 14.06 6.68
C GLN A 738 28.88 13.95 7.41
N VAL A 739 29.95 13.75 6.64
CA VAL A 739 31.32 13.87 7.13
C VAL A 739 31.65 15.35 7.38
N VAL A 740 31.94 15.68 8.63
CA VAL A 740 32.41 17.00 9.06
C VAL A 740 33.88 16.88 9.45
N LEU A 741 34.73 17.65 8.76
CA LEU A 741 36.12 17.84 9.13
C LEU A 741 36.22 19.03 10.08
N TRP A 742 36.88 18.84 11.22
CA TRP A 742 37.19 19.89 12.18
C TRP A 742 38.69 20.15 12.11
N THR A 743 39.12 21.39 11.94
CA THR A 743 40.53 21.81 12.11
C THR A 743 40.68 22.52 13.46
N LEU A 744 41.73 22.18 14.20
CA LEU A 744 42.07 22.66 15.54
C LEU A 744 43.36 23.49 15.43
N ASP A 745 43.24 24.81 15.54
CA ASP A 745 44.33 25.80 15.42
C ASP A 745 44.41 26.62 16.72
N GLY A 746 45.05 26.04 17.75
CA GLY A 746 44.96 26.51 19.13
C GLY A 746 43.51 26.55 19.61
N ASP A 747 43.07 27.67 20.19
CA ASP A 747 41.68 27.89 20.63
C ASP A 747 40.64 27.84 19.48
N ARG A 748 41.09 27.95 18.22
CA ARG A 748 40.22 28.09 17.05
C ARG A 748 39.89 26.75 16.44
N VAL A 749 38.72 26.25 16.83
CA VAL A 749 38.02 25.16 16.15
C VAL A 749 37.33 25.71 14.90
N ARG A 750 37.59 25.12 13.73
CA ARG A 750 36.86 25.35 12.48
C ARG A 750 36.18 24.07 12.02
N ALA A 751 34.86 24.09 11.86
CA ALA A 751 34.11 23.00 11.26
C ALA A 751 33.91 23.27 9.76
N GLU A 752 34.23 22.29 8.92
CA GLU A 752 33.95 22.28 7.49
C GLU A 752 33.22 20.99 7.12
N PRO A 753 31.89 21.04 6.89
CA PRO A 753 31.16 19.90 6.34
C PRO A 753 31.64 19.70 4.89
N LEU A 754 31.95 18.47 4.51
CA LEU A 754 32.46 18.13 3.17
C LEU A 754 31.31 18.03 2.14
N THR A 755 30.40 19.01 2.15
CA THR A 755 29.05 18.96 1.53
C THR A 755 28.99 18.87 0.01
N ASN A 756 30.11 19.07 -0.71
CA ASN A 756 30.13 19.09 -2.18
C ASN A 756 30.66 17.78 -2.80
N LEU A 757 31.11 16.82 -1.99
CA LEU A 757 31.55 15.49 -2.46
C LEU A 757 30.43 14.44 -2.33
N PHE A 758 29.39 14.77 -1.56
CA PHE A 758 28.42 13.81 -1.03
C PHE A 758 26.99 14.32 -1.21
N ASN A 759 26.17 13.53 -1.89
CA ASN A 759 24.73 13.61 -1.72
C ASN A 759 24.39 13.12 -0.29
N THR A 760 23.45 13.79 0.39
CA THR A 760 23.42 13.86 1.86
C THR A 760 22.76 12.64 2.54
N LYS A 761 23.02 11.43 2.03
CA LYS A 761 22.48 10.15 2.53
C LYS A 761 23.39 8.93 2.28
N ASP A 762 24.55 9.10 1.66
CA ASP A 762 25.21 8.03 0.88
C ASP A 762 26.51 7.46 1.51
N ILE A 763 26.68 7.61 2.83
CA ILE A 763 27.91 7.26 3.57
C ILE A 763 27.59 6.24 4.68
N SER A 764 28.38 5.17 4.80
CA SER A 764 28.32 4.24 5.96
C SER A 764 29.13 4.79 7.13
N ASP A 765 28.87 4.34 8.36
CA ASP A 765 29.46 4.93 9.58
C ASP A 765 31.00 4.74 9.73
N THR A 766 31.66 4.20 8.71
CA THR A 766 33.06 3.74 8.68
C THR A 766 34.05 4.77 8.11
N VAL A 767 34.00 6.02 8.60
CA VAL A 767 35.02 7.04 8.26
C VAL A 767 36.32 6.85 9.05
N THR A 768 37.47 7.03 8.40
CA THR A 768 38.79 7.09 9.05
C THR A 768 39.69 8.19 8.48
N ILE A 769 40.58 8.75 9.31
CA ILE A 769 41.54 9.79 8.95
C ILE A 769 42.96 9.24 9.04
N SER A 770 43.82 9.64 8.10
CA SER A 770 45.21 9.21 8.03
C SER A 770 46.03 9.79 9.17
N ARG A 771 47.17 9.16 9.47
CA ARG A 771 47.96 9.53 10.64
C ARG A 771 48.48 10.97 10.53
N SER A 772 48.92 11.40 9.35
CA SER A 772 49.33 12.81 9.14
C SER A 772 48.17 13.82 9.09
N GLY A 773 46.92 13.36 9.19
CA GLY A 773 45.73 14.20 9.00
C GLY A 773 45.51 14.62 7.55
N ARG A 774 46.34 14.16 6.60
CA ARG A 774 46.31 14.56 5.21
C ARG A 774 45.26 13.82 4.38
N TYR A 775 45.08 12.53 4.59
CA TYR A 775 44.09 11.74 3.84
C TYR A 775 42.89 11.38 4.71
N LEU A 776 41.74 11.25 4.06
CA LEU A 776 40.53 10.65 4.61
C LEU A 776 40.20 9.41 3.79
N ALA A 777 39.85 8.30 4.43
CA ALA A 777 39.33 7.11 3.75
C ALA A 777 37.94 6.75 4.31
N PHE A 778 37.02 6.40 3.41
CA PHE A 778 35.64 6.05 3.74
C PHE A 778 35.02 5.22 2.61
N GLU A 779 34.00 4.44 2.95
CA GLU A 779 33.12 3.78 1.99
C GLU A 779 32.13 4.81 1.43
N GLN A 780 32.18 5.08 0.13
CA GLN A 780 31.15 5.86 -0.58
C GLN A 780 30.30 4.90 -1.40
N SER A 781 29.03 4.79 -1.04
CA SER A 781 28.04 4.06 -1.81
C SER A 781 27.39 5.00 -2.82
N LEU A 782 27.27 4.62 -4.09
CA LEU A 782 26.47 5.40 -5.06
C LEU A 782 24.95 5.13 -4.96
N TRP A 783 24.54 4.46 -3.88
CA TRP A 783 23.17 4.29 -3.40
C TRP A 783 23.17 4.45 -1.87
N PRO A 784 22.10 4.98 -1.25
CA PRO A 784 22.07 5.20 0.20
C PRO A 784 22.21 3.88 0.98
N PRO A 785 23.20 3.74 1.90
CA PRO A 785 23.40 2.52 2.69
C PRO A 785 22.27 2.25 3.69
N GLN A 786 21.41 3.24 3.95
CA GLN A 786 20.13 3.01 4.60
C GLN A 786 19.01 2.88 3.57
N PHE A 787 18.56 1.64 3.38
CA PHE A 787 17.13 1.35 3.52
C PHE A 787 16.66 2.01 4.82
N PRO A 788 15.82 3.06 4.79
CA PRO A 788 15.01 3.38 5.96
C PRO A 788 13.92 2.31 6.05
N THR A 789 13.33 2.12 7.23
CA THR A 789 12.05 1.41 7.37
C THR A 789 10.85 2.17 6.75
N ASP A 790 11.10 3.17 5.89
CA ASP A 790 10.12 3.93 5.11
C ASP A 790 10.82 4.68 3.92
N ALA A 791 11.21 3.97 2.83
CA ALA A 791 11.21 4.46 1.42
C ALA A 791 11.98 3.61 0.37
N HIS A 792 11.27 3.16 -0.67
CA HIS A 792 11.74 2.95 -2.06
C HIS A 792 12.83 1.90 -2.40
N ALA A 793 12.76 0.70 -1.82
CA ALA A 793 13.17 -0.53 -2.51
C ALA A 793 11.92 -1.36 -2.89
N PRO A 794 11.92 -2.13 -4.00
CA PRO A 794 10.80 -2.99 -4.36
C PRO A 794 10.75 -4.24 -3.46
N VAL A 795 9.72 -4.34 -2.62
CA VAL A 795 9.39 -5.52 -1.83
C VAL A 795 8.32 -6.37 -2.50
N ASP A 796 8.20 -7.63 -2.10
CA ASP A 796 7.07 -8.51 -2.40
C ASP A 796 5.89 -8.30 -1.43
N GLN A 797 4.87 -9.15 -1.56
CA GLN A 797 3.62 -9.02 -0.82
C GLN A 797 3.71 -9.50 0.65
N GLU A 798 4.82 -10.14 1.04
CA GLU A 798 5.12 -10.46 2.46
C GLU A 798 6.07 -9.42 3.09
N GLY A 799 6.46 -8.39 2.33
CA GLY A 799 7.36 -7.32 2.77
C GLY A 799 8.85 -7.66 2.68
N LEU A 800 9.20 -8.77 2.03
CA LEU A 800 10.60 -9.16 1.80
C LEU A 800 11.15 -8.48 0.53
N PRO A 801 12.45 -8.12 0.45
CA PRO A 801 13.00 -7.45 -0.74
C PRO A 801 12.98 -8.37 -1.97
N LYS A 802 12.50 -7.87 -3.12
CA LYS A 802 12.57 -8.60 -4.38
C LYS A 802 14.02 -8.65 -4.88
N THR A 803 14.47 -9.84 -5.25
CA THR A 803 15.87 -10.13 -5.60
C THR A 803 16.15 -10.18 -7.11
N ASN A 804 15.15 -10.01 -7.96
CA ASN A 804 15.28 -10.25 -9.40
C ASN A 804 15.86 -9.02 -10.16
N PRO A 805 16.99 -9.16 -10.88
CA PRO A 805 17.63 -8.04 -11.60
C PRO A 805 16.89 -7.51 -12.82
N SER A 806 15.84 -8.20 -13.30
CA SER A 806 15.21 -7.93 -14.60
C SER A 806 14.51 -6.57 -14.72
N ASP A 807 14.18 -5.93 -13.60
CA ASP A 807 13.22 -4.83 -13.53
C ASP A 807 13.87 -3.44 -13.74
N TYR A 808 15.15 -3.42 -14.12
CA TYR A 808 15.97 -2.21 -14.33
C TYR A 808 16.34 -2.07 -15.81
N HIS A 809 15.88 -0.98 -16.44
CA HIS A 809 15.72 -0.93 -17.90
C HIS A 809 16.85 -0.27 -18.73
N THR A 810 17.77 0.49 -18.12
CA THR A 810 18.86 1.19 -18.83
C THR A 810 20.17 1.02 -18.06
N CYS A 811 21.19 0.45 -18.72
CA CYS A 811 22.35 -0.22 -18.10
C CYS A 811 21.92 -1.37 -17.16
N LYS A 812 22.26 -2.60 -17.54
CA LYS A 812 22.05 -3.78 -16.68
C LYS A 812 23.34 -4.12 -15.92
N PRO A 813 23.40 -3.94 -14.59
CA PRO A 813 24.23 -4.81 -13.77
C PRO A 813 23.68 -6.24 -13.87
N ASN A 814 24.50 -7.24 -13.55
CA ASN A 814 24.05 -8.63 -13.52
C ASN A 814 23.23 -8.93 -12.25
N SER A 815 23.29 -8.09 -11.21
CA SER A 815 22.25 -8.10 -10.17
C SER A 815 21.92 -6.76 -9.50
N ILE A 816 20.71 -6.65 -8.92
CA ILE A 816 20.34 -5.63 -7.91
C ILE A 816 21.38 -5.52 -6.80
N MET A 817 22.03 -6.63 -6.45
CA MET A 817 22.89 -6.79 -5.29
C MET A 817 24.33 -6.30 -5.56
N GLU A 818 24.64 -5.89 -6.80
CA GLU A 818 25.89 -5.20 -7.16
C GLU A 818 25.82 -3.73 -6.75
N ALA A 819 25.68 -3.48 -5.44
CA ALA A 819 25.76 -2.14 -4.86
C ALA A 819 27.13 -1.52 -5.20
N VAL A 820 27.12 -0.34 -5.82
CA VAL A 820 28.35 0.33 -6.27
C VAL A 820 29.00 1.08 -5.10
N THR A 821 29.70 0.32 -4.26
CA THR A 821 30.57 0.82 -3.20
C THR A 821 31.97 1.08 -3.76
N CYS A 822 32.43 2.32 -3.68
CA CYS A 822 33.83 2.69 -3.92
C CYS A 822 34.50 2.97 -2.57
N LEU A 823 35.67 2.39 -2.31
CA LEU A 823 36.56 2.90 -1.27
C LEU A 823 37.15 4.21 -1.79
N VAL A 824 36.80 5.33 -1.18
CA VAL A 824 37.27 6.66 -1.61
C VAL A 824 38.35 7.15 -0.65
N VAL A 825 39.47 7.60 -1.21
CA VAL A 825 40.55 8.25 -0.47
C VAL A 825 40.67 9.70 -0.93
N TYR A 826 40.51 10.65 -0.01
CA TYR A 826 40.48 12.08 -0.26
C TYR A 826 41.68 12.78 0.40
N ASP A 827 42.46 13.56 -0.37
CA ASP A 827 43.53 14.42 0.14
C ASP A 827 42.90 15.74 0.60
N ILE A 828 42.92 15.95 1.91
CA ILE A 828 42.33 17.11 2.61
C ILE A 828 43.08 18.39 2.26
N ASP A 829 44.40 18.34 2.08
CA ASP A 829 45.23 19.50 1.77
C ASP A 829 45.10 19.90 0.29
N ALA A 830 45.07 18.90 -0.60
CA ALA A 830 44.83 19.10 -2.03
C ALA A 830 43.34 19.24 -2.41
N ARG A 831 42.44 19.10 -1.44
CA ARG A 831 40.96 19.18 -1.55
C ARG A 831 40.39 18.38 -2.73
N ARG A 832 40.84 17.13 -2.88
CA ARG A 832 40.46 16.26 -4.02
C ARG A 832 40.52 14.78 -3.67
N VAL A 833 39.78 13.97 -4.41
CA VAL A 833 39.97 12.51 -4.39
C VAL A 833 41.36 12.18 -4.97
N VAL A 834 42.04 11.21 -4.33
CA VAL A 834 43.34 10.64 -4.72
C VAL A 834 43.13 9.37 -5.52
N THR A 835 42.25 8.50 -5.03
CA THR A 835 41.80 7.27 -5.67
C THR A 835 40.39 6.95 -5.17
N ALA A 836 39.60 6.31 -6.02
CA ALA A 836 38.34 5.69 -5.65
C ALA A 836 38.29 4.32 -6.34
N THR A 837 38.12 3.25 -5.57
CA THR A 837 38.32 1.87 -6.06
C THR A 837 37.11 0.99 -5.76
N PRO A 838 36.57 0.21 -6.72
CA PRO A 838 35.37 -0.60 -6.50
C PRO A 838 35.58 -1.75 -5.51
N LEU A 839 34.69 -1.84 -4.52
CA LEU A 839 34.75 -2.82 -3.43
C LEU A 839 34.14 -4.19 -3.77
N GLY A 840 33.31 -4.27 -4.81
CA GLY A 840 32.78 -5.52 -5.37
C GLY A 840 31.33 -5.82 -4.94
N GLY A 841 30.57 -6.46 -5.83
CA GLY A 841 29.12 -6.62 -5.67
C GLY A 841 28.70 -7.70 -4.69
N GLY A 842 27.76 -7.36 -3.80
CA GLY A 842 27.16 -8.21 -2.77
C GLY A 842 26.75 -7.37 -1.55
N PHE A 843 25.93 -7.92 -0.64
CA PHE A 843 25.56 -7.25 0.62
C PHE A 843 26.73 -7.15 1.65
N THR A 844 27.96 -7.44 1.26
CA THR A 844 29.15 -7.37 2.11
C THR A 844 29.64 -5.92 2.22
N SER A 845 28.89 -5.10 2.97
CA SER A 845 29.37 -3.79 3.45
C SER A 845 30.73 -3.96 4.12
N VAL A 846 31.65 -3.02 3.90
CA VAL A 846 32.95 -3.04 4.56
C VAL A 846 32.74 -2.92 6.07
N SER A 847 33.19 -3.91 6.85
CA SER A 847 32.97 -3.89 8.30
C SER A 847 33.87 -2.87 9.01
N THR A 848 35.02 -2.56 8.43
CA THR A 848 35.96 -1.56 8.94
C THR A 848 36.99 -1.15 7.87
N VAL A 849 37.30 0.15 7.81
CA VAL A 849 38.32 0.78 6.94
C VAL A 849 39.45 1.32 7.82
N THR A 850 40.70 1.15 7.39
CA THR A 850 41.88 1.60 8.15
C THR A 850 42.99 2.09 7.21
N ILE A 851 43.85 2.98 7.70
CA ILE A 851 45.05 3.47 7.01
C ILE A 851 46.25 3.11 7.89
N ASP A 852 47.36 2.66 7.29
CA ASP A 852 48.56 2.31 8.04
C ASP A 852 49.27 3.55 8.62
N PRO A 853 50.06 3.41 9.71
CA PRO A 853 50.59 4.56 10.42
C PRO A 853 51.66 5.37 9.68
N ASP A 854 52.07 4.99 8.47
CA ASP A 854 52.99 5.75 7.61
C ASP A 854 52.26 6.38 6.38
N ASP A 855 50.92 6.31 6.33
CA ASP A 855 50.08 6.79 5.23
C ASP A 855 50.52 6.24 3.84
N GLN A 856 50.97 4.98 3.80
CA GLN A 856 51.40 4.27 2.59
C GLN A 856 50.34 3.26 2.07
N VAL A 857 49.56 2.67 2.97
CA VAL A 857 48.60 1.58 2.68
C VAL A 857 47.25 1.89 3.30
N VAL A 858 46.18 1.82 2.51
CA VAL A 858 44.79 1.75 3.00
C VAL A 858 44.29 0.31 2.89
N ALA A 859 43.44 -0.12 3.82
CA ALA A 859 42.82 -1.43 3.80
C ALA A 859 41.34 -1.39 4.19
N ALA A 860 40.58 -2.34 3.64
CA ALA A 860 39.16 -2.53 3.90
C ALA A 860 38.90 -4.02 4.19
N MET A 861 38.16 -4.29 5.27
CA MET A 861 37.75 -5.64 5.63
C MET A 861 36.38 -5.95 5.04
N VAL A 862 36.31 -6.92 4.13
CA VAL A 862 35.07 -7.42 3.54
C VAL A 862 34.67 -8.69 4.30
N PRO A 863 33.60 -8.67 5.12
CA PRO A 863 33.20 -9.84 5.90
C PRO A 863 32.61 -10.92 5.00
N GLY A 864 32.85 -12.20 5.33
CA GLY A 864 32.35 -13.33 4.55
C GLY A 864 30.83 -13.55 4.66
N SER A 865 30.16 -12.90 5.63
CA SER A 865 28.71 -13.04 5.86
C SER A 865 28.18 -11.89 6.72
N ILE A 866 26.88 -11.60 6.63
CA ILE A 866 26.18 -10.52 7.36
C ILE A 866 25.60 -10.99 8.70
N ARG A 867 26.06 -12.14 9.24
CA ARG A 867 25.61 -12.69 10.54
C ARG A 867 26.78 -13.22 11.35
N PRO A 868 26.95 -12.83 12.64
CA PRO A 868 28.06 -13.31 13.45
C PRO A 868 27.93 -14.81 13.69
N GLY A 869 28.97 -15.59 13.40
CA GLY A 869 28.98 -17.04 13.63
C GLY A 869 28.29 -17.89 12.56
N SER A 870 27.97 -17.35 11.38
CA SER A 870 27.62 -18.20 10.23
C SER A 870 28.83 -19.02 9.76
N VAL A 871 28.59 -20.13 9.06
CA VAL A 871 29.67 -20.96 8.47
C VAL A 871 30.50 -20.16 7.46
N GLU A 872 29.88 -19.19 6.80
CA GLU A 872 30.47 -18.30 5.79
C GLU A 872 31.41 -17.23 6.38
N ALA A 873 31.36 -16.95 7.69
CA ALA A 873 32.30 -16.03 8.34
C ALA A 873 33.78 -16.42 8.10
N SER A 874 34.04 -17.72 7.87
CA SER A 874 35.33 -18.27 7.45
C SER A 874 35.84 -17.81 6.06
N GLN A 875 35.14 -16.88 5.40
CA GLN A 875 35.50 -16.31 4.09
C GLN A 875 35.81 -14.79 4.15
N ASN A 876 36.02 -14.23 5.34
CA ASN A 876 36.49 -12.84 5.53
C ASN A 876 37.67 -12.53 4.58
N THR A 877 37.66 -11.35 3.95
CA THR A 877 38.66 -10.97 2.94
C THR A 877 39.19 -9.56 3.19
N LEU A 878 40.49 -9.44 3.44
CA LEU A 878 41.18 -8.17 3.61
C LEU A 878 41.76 -7.70 2.26
N ARG A 879 41.24 -6.60 1.74
CA ARG A 879 41.75 -5.90 0.55
C ARG A 879 42.65 -4.74 0.99
N ARG A 880 43.73 -4.48 0.26
CA ARG A 880 44.79 -3.51 0.61
C ARG A 880 45.26 -2.77 -0.63
N TRP A 881 45.51 -1.47 -0.55
CA TRP A 881 45.95 -0.64 -1.67
C TRP A 881 47.11 0.27 -1.27
N ASP A 882 48.09 0.38 -2.16
CA ASP A 882 49.21 1.32 -2.06
C ASP A 882 48.74 2.73 -2.44
N LEU A 883 48.81 3.66 -1.49
CA LEU A 883 48.31 5.04 -1.62
C LEU A 883 49.16 5.93 -2.54
N ARG A 884 50.35 5.46 -2.95
CA ARG A 884 51.28 6.21 -3.82
C ARG A 884 51.15 5.85 -5.28
N THR A 885 50.62 4.67 -5.58
CA THR A 885 50.46 4.11 -6.93
C THR A 885 49.02 3.80 -7.28
N GLY A 886 48.10 3.83 -6.31
CA GLY A 886 46.69 3.45 -6.45
C GLY A 886 46.47 1.94 -6.66
N ARG A 887 47.53 1.12 -6.54
CA ARG A 887 47.47 -0.30 -6.89
C ARG A 887 47.02 -1.17 -5.72
N GLU A 888 46.10 -2.07 -6.03
CA GLU A 888 45.70 -3.14 -5.12
C GLU A 888 46.81 -4.18 -4.94
N TRP A 889 47.02 -4.62 -3.70
CA TRP A 889 47.79 -5.79 -3.36
C TRP A 889 46.87 -7.01 -3.35
N THR A 890 47.39 -8.20 -3.68
CA THR A 890 46.63 -9.46 -3.69
C THR A 890 45.73 -9.60 -2.44
N PRO A 891 44.39 -9.69 -2.62
CA PRO A 891 43.45 -9.85 -1.52
C PRO A 891 43.77 -11.09 -0.68
N LEU A 892 43.72 -10.94 0.64
CA LEU A 892 43.95 -12.02 1.58
C LEU A 892 42.62 -12.60 2.03
N ARG A 893 42.40 -13.89 1.77
CA ARG A 893 41.32 -14.65 2.42
C ARG A 893 41.77 -15.06 3.82
N ILE A 894 40.85 -14.94 4.76
CA ILE A 894 41.12 -14.98 6.18
C ILE A 894 40.17 -15.98 6.85
N PRO A 895 40.68 -17.04 7.50
CA PRO A 895 39.88 -18.19 7.91
C PRO A 895 39.23 -18.08 9.31
N TRP A 896 39.19 -16.89 9.92
CA TRP A 896 38.60 -16.69 11.25
C TRP A 896 37.09 -16.99 11.25
N ARG A 897 36.52 -17.43 12.39
CA ARG A 897 35.08 -17.77 12.52
C ARG A 897 34.25 -16.65 13.19
N SER A 898 34.82 -15.46 13.24
CA SER A 898 34.40 -14.28 13.99
C SER A 898 34.03 -13.14 13.03
N TRP A 899 33.39 -12.09 13.56
CA TRP A 899 33.12 -10.87 12.80
C TRP A 899 34.10 -9.76 13.22
N PRO A 900 35.00 -9.29 12.33
CA PRO A 900 35.92 -8.19 12.64
C PRO A 900 35.19 -6.83 12.71
N ILE A 901 35.18 -6.23 13.90
CA ILE A 901 34.55 -4.94 14.24
C ILE A 901 35.51 -3.78 14.01
N GLY A 902 36.81 -3.99 14.28
CA GLY A 902 37.84 -2.97 14.09
C GLY A 902 39.17 -3.59 13.70
N ILE A 903 39.93 -2.90 12.86
CA ILE A 903 41.27 -3.33 12.42
C ILE A 903 42.25 -2.15 12.42
N TRP A 904 43.46 -2.43 12.90
CA TRP A 904 44.59 -1.50 12.87
C TRP A 904 45.75 -2.17 12.16
N LEU A 905 46.35 -1.50 11.17
CA LEU A 905 47.52 -2.00 10.47
C LEU A 905 48.81 -1.66 11.22
N ARG A 906 49.75 -2.59 11.17
CA ARG A 906 51.17 -2.30 11.35
C ARG A 906 51.69 -1.44 10.18
N PRO A 907 52.68 -0.54 10.39
CA PRO A 907 53.36 0.16 9.30
C PRO A 907 53.79 -0.78 8.17
N GLY A 908 53.44 -0.42 6.93
CA GLY A 908 53.65 -1.23 5.73
C GLY A 908 52.59 -2.32 5.48
N GLY A 909 51.52 -2.43 6.27
CA GLY A 909 50.35 -3.26 5.96
C GLY A 909 50.58 -4.79 5.94
N THR A 910 51.65 -5.27 6.59
CA THR A 910 52.04 -6.70 6.64
C THR A 910 51.58 -7.46 7.88
N SER A 911 51.02 -6.76 8.88
CA SER A 911 50.39 -7.35 10.06
C SER A 911 49.24 -6.44 10.51
N ALA A 912 48.32 -6.95 11.32
CA ALA A 912 47.25 -6.18 11.94
C ALA A 912 46.98 -6.61 13.39
N ALA A 913 46.18 -5.81 14.08
CA ALA A 913 45.42 -6.23 15.26
C ALA A 913 43.95 -6.08 14.92
N VAL A 914 43.13 -7.00 15.41
CA VAL A 914 41.72 -7.09 15.07
C VAL A 914 40.91 -7.20 16.35
N TRP A 915 39.82 -6.46 16.43
CA TRP A 915 38.81 -6.57 17.48
C TRP A 915 37.57 -7.24 16.90
N GLU A 916 37.10 -8.31 17.54
CA GLU A 916 36.23 -9.28 16.90
C GLU A 916 35.02 -9.65 17.77
N ALA A 917 33.84 -9.70 17.16
CA ALA A 917 32.65 -10.31 17.73
C ALA A 917 32.73 -11.84 17.58
N MET A 918 32.74 -12.54 18.71
CA MET A 918 32.79 -14.00 18.75
C MET A 918 31.36 -14.60 18.73
N PRO A 919 31.17 -15.80 18.16
CA PRO A 919 29.85 -16.44 18.12
C PRO A 919 29.40 -16.93 19.50
N GLY A 920 28.24 -16.46 19.96
CA GLY A 920 27.60 -16.99 21.16
C GLY A 920 26.98 -18.37 20.96
N PRO A 921 26.69 -19.11 22.05
CA PRO A 921 26.24 -20.51 21.99
C PRO A 921 24.86 -20.72 21.33
N SER A 922 24.14 -19.64 21.02
CA SER A 922 22.87 -19.65 20.28
C SER A 922 22.99 -19.17 18.82
N GLY A 923 24.20 -18.83 18.35
CA GLY A 923 24.52 -18.50 16.94
C GLY A 923 23.89 -17.22 16.37
N ASN A 924 23.01 -16.52 17.10
CA ASN A 924 22.26 -15.36 16.60
C ASN A 924 22.63 -14.03 17.27
N ARG A 925 23.49 -14.03 18.29
CA ARG A 925 24.06 -12.81 18.92
C ARG A 925 25.50 -13.07 19.37
N PRO A 926 26.41 -12.08 19.25
CA PRO A 926 27.69 -12.14 19.95
C PRO A 926 27.45 -11.88 21.45
N ASP A 927 27.99 -12.75 22.28
CA ASP A 927 28.01 -12.64 23.75
C ASP A 927 29.43 -12.35 24.29
N ARG A 928 30.43 -12.33 23.41
CA ARG A 928 31.86 -12.14 23.71
C ARG A 928 32.55 -11.34 22.62
N PHE A 929 33.59 -10.60 23.00
CA PHE A 929 34.49 -9.92 22.07
C PHE A 929 35.94 -10.28 22.39
N ALA A 930 36.74 -10.53 21.36
CA ALA A 930 38.14 -10.90 21.48
C ALA A 930 39.04 -9.89 20.74
N VAL A 931 40.32 -9.83 21.13
CA VAL A 931 41.35 -9.05 20.44
C VAL A 931 42.49 -9.96 20.03
N ALA A 932 42.88 -9.92 18.76
CA ALA A 932 43.92 -10.75 18.17
C ALA A 932 45.01 -9.93 17.45
N ILE A 933 46.16 -10.56 17.22
CA ILE A 933 47.24 -10.10 16.34
C ILE A 933 47.35 -11.06 15.16
N ASP A 934 47.39 -10.50 13.96
CA ASP A 934 47.46 -11.25 12.72
C ASP A 934 48.68 -10.85 11.89
N ASP A 935 49.43 -11.84 11.41
CA ASP A 935 50.53 -11.63 10.47
C ASP A 935 50.12 -12.08 9.06
N PHE A 936 50.45 -11.26 8.06
CA PHE A 936 50.05 -11.42 6.66
C PHE A 936 51.23 -11.86 5.76
N GLY A 937 52.25 -12.49 6.35
CA GLY A 937 53.35 -13.14 5.64
C GLY A 937 52.92 -14.34 4.78
N SER A 938 53.91 -15.10 4.28
CA SER A 938 53.69 -16.23 3.36
C SER A 938 52.89 -17.40 3.95
N VAL A 939 52.75 -17.46 5.27
CA VAL A 939 51.78 -18.29 6.00
C VAL A 939 51.05 -17.36 6.96
N PRO A 940 49.77 -17.01 6.71
CA PRO A 940 49.01 -16.16 7.63
C PRO A 940 48.87 -16.81 9.01
N SER A 941 49.04 -16.04 10.08
CA SER A 941 48.94 -16.53 11.45
C SER A 941 48.11 -15.61 12.32
N HIS A 942 47.11 -16.17 13.00
CA HIS A 942 46.22 -15.49 13.95
C HIS A 942 46.59 -15.88 15.38
N ARG A 943 46.74 -14.89 16.26
CA ARG A 943 47.02 -15.09 17.68
C ARG A 943 46.16 -14.14 18.52
N GLU A 944 45.11 -14.71 19.08
CA GLU A 944 44.31 -14.09 20.14
C GLU A 944 45.20 -13.64 21.32
N LEU A 945 44.88 -12.49 21.90
CA LEU A 945 45.50 -11.94 23.12
C LEU A 945 44.54 -12.05 24.30
N ALA A 946 43.28 -11.61 24.13
CA ALA A 946 42.29 -11.55 25.20
C ALA A 946 40.88 -11.88 24.70
N GLU A 947 40.13 -12.65 25.50
CA GLU A 947 38.68 -12.83 25.41
C GLU A 947 37.94 -11.85 26.35
N HIS A 948 36.61 -11.76 26.24
CA HIS A 948 35.72 -10.99 27.13
C HIS A 948 36.10 -9.50 27.27
N THR A 949 36.50 -8.91 26.14
CA THR A 949 36.88 -7.49 26.05
C THR A 949 35.68 -6.56 25.86
N LEU A 950 35.80 -5.31 26.33
CA LEU A 950 34.78 -4.25 26.16
C LEU A 950 35.20 -3.12 25.20
N ASP A 951 36.46 -2.69 25.31
CA ASP A 951 37.09 -1.66 24.49
C ASP A 951 38.58 -1.98 24.35
N THR A 952 39.22 -1.46 23.31
CA THR A 952 40.62 -1.76 22.98
C THR A 952 41.33 -0.60 22.29
N ALA A 953 42.59 -0.40 22.65
CA ALA A 953 43.46 0.63 22.08
C ALA A 953 44.81 0.03 21.63
N VAL A 954 45.40 0.60 20.57
CA VAL A 954 46.70 0.16 20.03
C VAL A 954 47.66 1.36 19.93
N SER A 955 48.91 1.13 20.32
CA SER A 955 50.00 2.13 20.25
C SER A 955 50.47 2.41 18.82
N LEU A 956 50.94 3.63 18.57
CA LEU A 956 51.30 4.11 17.22
C LEU A 956 52.61 3.56 16.64
N ASP A 957 53.45 2.95 17.47
CA ASP A 957 54.67 2.26 17.02
C ASP A 957 54.50 0.74 16.94
N TRP A 958 53.24 0.29 17.05
CA TRP A 958 52.80 -1.09 16.95
C TRP A 958 53.39 -2.03 18.01
N ARG A 959 53.77 -1.54 19.21
CA ARG A 959 54.37 -2.41 20.26
C ARG A 959 53.39 -2.90 21.31
N THR A 960 52.47 -2.07 21.77
CA THR A 960 51.48 -2.46 22.78
C THR A 960 50.03 -2.29 22.34
N VAL A 961 49.18 -3.17 22.90
CA VAL A 961 47.71 -3.16 22.83
C VAL A 961 47.17 -3.16 24.26
N ALA A 962 46.12 -2.40 24.54
CA ALA A 962 45.44 -2.40 25.82
C ALA A 962 43.99 -2.89 25.65
N THR A 963 43.51 -3.74 26.56
CA THR A 963 42.17 -4.33 26.56
C THR A 963 41.46 -4.08 27.88
N VAL A 964 40.22 -3.58 27.83
CA VAL A 964 39.33 -3.57 29.01
C VAL A 964 38.72 -4.96 29.16
N GLU A 965 39.04 -5.65 30.25
CA GLU A 965 38.62 -7.03 30.54
C GLU A 965 37.59 -7.07 31.68
N ILE A 966 36.50 -7.81 31.51
CA ILE A 966 35.55 -8.13 32.60
C ILE A 966 35.78 -9.56 33.09
N PRO A 967 35.89 -9.81 34.41
CA PRO A 967 35.74 -11.16 34.96
C PRO A 967 34.29 -11.69 34.80
N PRO A 968 34.07 -13.03 34.74
CA PRO A 968 32.74 -13.61 34.46
C PRO A 968 31.63 -13.36 35.49
N ASP A 969 31.93 -12.72 36.62
CA ASP A 969 30.98 -12.31 37.67
C ASP A 969 30.53 -10.84 37.54
N GLU A 970 31.08 -10.10 36.57
CA GLU A 970 30.88 -8.66 36.32
C GLU A 970 31.03 -7.72 37.55
N SER A 971 31.78 -8.14 38.57
CA SER A 971 31.88 -7.41 39.85
C SER A 971 32.77 -6.16 39.78
N SER A 972 33.72 -6.16 38.86
CA SER A 972 34.69 -5.09 38.60
C SER A 972 35.15 -5.17 37.14
N PHE A 973 36.04 -4.28 36.72
CA PHE A 973 36.78 -4.42 35.46
C PHE A 973 38.24 -3.99 35.65
N GLY A 974 39.09 -4.38 34.71
CA GLY A 974 40.51 -4.01 34.71
C GLY A 974 41.03 -3.77 33.29
N VAL A 975 42.24 -3.24 33.18
CA VAL A 975 42.91 -3.09 31.87
C VAL A 975 44.17 -3.95 31.85
N THR A 976 44.26 -4.85 30.89
CA THR A 976 45.49 -5.60 30.60
C THR A 976 46.19 -4.96 29.41
N VAL A 977 47.51 -4.81 29.48
CA VAL A 977 48.35 -4.34 28.37
C VAL A 977 49.22 -5.47 27.87
N TRP A 978 49.31 -5.62 26.56
CA TRP A 978 49.95 -6.73 25.84
C TRP A 978 51.05 -6.21 24.90
N ASP A 979 52.16 -6.94 24.76
CA ASP A 979 53.16 -6.70 23.70
C ASP A 979 52.77 -7.46 22.42
N THR A 980 52.61 -6.73 21.32
CA THR A 980 52.11 -7.25 20.03
C THR A 980 53.01 -8.29 19.38
N ARG A 981 54.30 -8.33 19.74
CA ARG A 981 55.27 -9.25 19.11
C ARG A 981 55.27 -10.58 19.82
N SER A 982 55.48 -10.56 21.12
CA SER A 982 55.54 -11.75 21.99
C SER A 982 54.17 -12.30 22.37
N GLY A 983 53.10 -11.49 22.31
CA GLY A 983 51.77 -11.86 22.77
C GLY A 983 51.66 -11.97 24.29
N LYS A 984 52.60 -11.37 25.04
CA LYS A 984 52.65 -11.43 26.50
C LYS A 984 52.04 -10.19 27.14
N VAL A 985 51.42 -10.38 28.29
CA VAL A 985 51.05 -9.30 29.20
C VAL A 985 52.30 -8.51 29.62
N VAL A 986 52.25 -7.20 29.44
CA VAL A 986 53.24 -6.22 29.91
C VAL A 986 52.88 -5.74 31.32
N THR A 987 51.62 -5.39 31.54
CA THR A 987 51.10 -4.99 32.86
C THR A 987 49.58 -5.23 32.97
N ARG A 988 49.06 -5.19 34.19
CA ARG A 988 47.62 -5.22 34.51
C ARG A 988 47.28 -4.13 35.52
N ILE A 989 46.21 -3.41 35.23
CA ILE A 989 45.66 -2.33 36.06
C ILE A 989 44.37 -2.86 36.72
N PRO A 990 44.40 -3.26 38.01
CA PRO A 990 43.28 -3.88 38.69
C PRO A 990 42.38 -2.87 39.43
N GLY A 991 41.12 -3.26 39.67
CA GLY A 991 40.33 -2.70 40.78
C GLY A 991 39.43 -1.51 40.44
N LEU A 992 38.94 -1.39 39.21
CA LEU A 992 38.02 -0.32 38.82
C LEU A 992 36.57 -0.73 39.19
N SER A 993 35.95 0.06 40.07
CA SER A 993 34.67 -0.29 40.71
C SER A 993 33.47 0.18 39.91
N ARG A 994 32.53 -0.74 39.63
CA ARG A 994 31.26 -0.45 38.94
C ARG A 994 30.35 0.52 39.70
N ALA A 995 30.67 0.83 40.97
CA ALA A 995 29.98 1.83 41.80
C ALA A 995 30.35 3.29 41.48
N GLN A 996 31.35 3.55 40.62
CA GLN A 996 31.78 4.90 40.25
C GLN A 996 31.09 5.47 38.99
N GLY A 997 30.13 4.74 38.42
CA GLY A 997 29.44 5.11 37.18
C GLY A 997 29.87 4.25 35.98
N GLY A 998 29.44 4.64 34.78
CA GLY A 998 29.82 3.96 33.54
C GLY A 998 31.27 4.24 33.16
N TYR A 999 31.97 3.23 32.63
CA TYR A 999 33.27 3.44 32.00
C TYR A 999 33.10 4.18 30.67
N GLY A 1000 34.03 5.11 30.39
CA GLY A 1000 34.13 5.86 29.14
C GLY A 1000 35.10 5.20 28.17
N TYR A 1001 36.07 5.97 27.69
CA TYR A 1001 36.98 5.59 26.62
C TYR A 1001 38.35 5.13 27.13
N LEU A 1002 38.91 4.09 26.50
CA LEU A 1002 40.29 3.65 26.65
C LEU A 1002 41.20 4.26 25.57
N ALA A 1003 42.40 4.71 25.96
CA ALA A 1003 43.46 5.13 25.04
C ALA A 1003 44.87 4.71 25.48
N LEU A 1004 45.79 4.67 24.51
CA LEU A 1004 47.24 4.53 24.71
C LEU A 1004 47.97 5.75 24.14
N ASN A 1005 49.10 6.13 24.74
CA ASN A 1005 49.97 7.16 24.19
C ASN A 1005 50.81 6.63 22.98
N ARG A 1006 51.57 7.52 22.31
CA ARG A 1006 52.30 7.23 21.06
C ARG A 1006 53.20 5.99 21.12
N ASN A 1007 54.00 5.88 22.17
CA ASN A 1007 54.99 4.84 22.39
C ASN A 1007 54.45 3.68 23.22
N GLY A 1008 53.14 3.67 23.52
CA GLY A 1008 52.50 2.59 24.27
C GLY A 1008 52.99 2.45 25.71
N SER A 1009 53.46 3.54 26.32
CA SER A 1009 54.00 3.59 27.69
C SER A 1009 53.02 4.16 28.72
N GLU A 1010 51.87 4.70 28.31
CA GLU A 1010 50.83 5.21 29.22
C GLU A 1010 49.44 4.78 28.76
N VAL A 1011 48.60 4.40 29.72
CA VAL A 1011 47.16 4.11 29.55
C VAL A 1011 46.35 5.29 30.07
N VAL A 1012 45.29 5.67 29.36
CA VAL A 1012 44.30 6.65 29.81
C VAL A 1012 42.91 5.99 29.87
N LEU A 1013 42.18 6.20 30.97
CA LEU A 1013 40.74 5.92 31.08
C LEU A 1013 39.98 7.20 31.44
N SER A 1014 38.70 7.22 31.07
CA SER A 1014 37.80 8.35 31.31
C SER A 1014 36.43 7.86 31.79
N TRP A 1015 35.72 8.72 32.54
CA TRP A 1015 34.43 8.40 33.16
C TRP A 1015 33.37 9.43 32.76
N TYR A 1016 32.14 8.97 32.47
CA TYR A 1016 31.00 9.85 32.18
C TYR A 1016 29.72 9.36 32.87
N ASP A 1017 28.78 10.28 33.02
CA ASP A 1017 27.49 10.08 33.68
C ASP A 1017 26.40 10.42 32.65
N PRO A 1018 25.55 9.46 32.24
CA PRO A 1018 24.96 9.45 30.90
C PRO A 1018 23.86 10.51 30.67
N PRO A 1019 24.06 11.47 29.75
CA PRO A 1019 22.97 12.18 29.09
C PRO A 1019 22.40 11.30 27.96
N GLU A 1020 21.21 11.63 27.46
CA GLU A 1020 20.73 11.02 26.21
C GLU A 1020 21.62 11.44 25.02
N PRO A 1021 22.18 10.50 24.23
CA PRO A 1021 23.20 10.80 23.23
C PRO A 1021 22.59 11.33 21.91
N SER A 1022 21.86 12.45 21.96
CA SER A 1022 21.30 13.08 20.77
C SER A 1022 21.48 14.61 20.72
N ALA A 1023 21.64 15.12 19.48
CA ALA A 1023 21.58 16.53 19.11
C ALA A 1023 22.64 17.53 19.63
N SER A 1024 23.75 17.12 20.25
CA SER A 1024 24.92 18.02 20.36
C SER A 1024 25.69 18.10 19.03
N THR A 1025 25.86 19.31 18.52
CA THR A 1025 26.80 19.64 17.42
C THR A 1025 28.02 20.42 17.90
N ASP A 1026 28.22 20.57 19.21
CA ASP A 1026 29.38 21.23 19.82
C ASP A 1026 30.27 20.22 20.56
N ILE A 1027 31.49 20.02 20.06
CA ILE A 1027 32.51 19.17 20.69
C ILE A 1027 32.88 19.66 22.10
N ARG A 1028 32.71 20.97 22.39
CA ARG A 1028 32.92 21.55 23.72
C ARG A 1028 31.82 21.16 24.71
N GLN A 1029 30.62 20.82 24.24
CA GLN A 1029 29.55 20.29 25.09
C GLN A 1029 29.82 18.82 25.48
N ILE A 1030 30.43 18.04 24.58
CA ILE A 1030 30.87 16.66 24.88
C ILE A 1030 32.04 16.68 25.88
N ALA A 1031 33.03 17.56 25.68
CA ALA A 1031 34.16 17.69 26.61
C ALA A 1031 33.72 18.04 28.05
N ARG A 1032 32.64 18.81 28.21
CA ARG A 1032 32.05 19.17 29.52
C ARG A 1032 31.27 18.03 30.22
N SER A 1033 30.95 16.92 29.54
CA SER A 1033 30.22 15.79 30.15
C SER A 1033 31.13 14.69 30.72
N LEU A 1034 32.44 14.77 30.49
CA LEU A 1034 33.41 13.89 31.14
C LEU A 1034 33.60 14.35 32.60
N ARG A 1035 33.34 13.47 33.58
CA ARG A 1035 33.41 13.83 35.00
C ARG A 1035 34.84 13.78 35.57
N GLN A 1036 35.63 12.80 35.15
CA GLN A 1036 36.94 12.49 35.73
C GLN A 1036 37.78 11.65 34.74
N MET A 1037 39.10 11.71 34.86
CA MET A 1037 40.05 10.91 34.06
C MET A 1037 41.17 10.35 34.95
N ASP A 1038 41.73 9.22 34.54
CA ASP A 1038 42.83 8.54 35.22
C ASP A 1038 43.90 8.10 34.20
N VAL A 1039 45.16 8.22 34.59
CA VAL A 1039 46.35 7.92 33.76
C VAL A 1039 47.29 6.98 34.51
N TRP A 1040 47.84 5.99 33.80
CA TRP A 1040 48.81 5.02 34.34
C TRP A 1040 50.07 4.90 33.47
N SER A 1041 51.25 5.05 34.09
CA SER A 1041 52.54 4.68 33.50
C SER A 1041 52.68 3.15 33.43
N ILE A 1042 52.89 2.61 32.23
CA ILE A 1042 53.12 1.18 31.99
C ILE A 1042 54.52 0.73 32.47
N PRO A 1043 55.63 1.48 32.25
CA PRO A 1043 56.95 1.10 32.76
C PRO A 1043 57.04 1.01 34.29
N ASP A 1044 56.37 1.94 35.01
CA ASP A 1044 56.60 2.15 36.45
C ASP A 1044 55.40 1.79 37.33
N GLY A 1045 54.22 1.58 36.74
CA GLY A 1045 52.96 1.35 37.46
C GLY A 1045 52.37 2.59 38.16
N ALA A 1046 52.94 3.78 37.96
CA ALA A 1046 52.49 5.01 38.59
C ALA A 1046 51.08 5.42 38.10
N HIS A 1047 50.19 5.75 39.02
CA HIS A 1047 48.79 6.15 38.77
C HIS A 1047 48.58 7.62 39.15
N GLN A 1048 47.85 8.37 38.32
CA GLN A 1048 47.43 9.73 38.62
C GLN A 1048 45.96 9.95 38.23
N ASN A 1049 45.19 10.50 39.18
CA ASN A 1049 43.79 10.91 39.00
C ASN A 1049 43.71 12.40 38.65
N VAL A 1050 42.79 12.77 37.75
CA VAL A 1050 42.59 14.15 37.28
C VAL A 1050 41.18 14.64 37.70
N PRO A 1051 41.07 15.55 38.70
CA PRO A 1051 39.79 15.97 39.29
C PRO A 1051 39.05 17.06 38.49
N GLU A 1052 37.86 17.41 39.00
CA GLU A 1052 36.75 18.10 38.31
C GLU A 1052 37.02 19.48 37.69
N HIS A 1053 36.10 19.87 36.79
CA HIS A 1053 35.92 21.17 36.14
C HIS A 1053 36.99 21.57 35.09
N ILE A 1054 36.78 21.11 33.85
CA ILE A 1054 37.33 21.73 32.64
C ILE A 1054 36.50 22.99 32.34
N ASP A 1055 36.86 24.11 32.95
CA ASP A 1055 36.17 25.39 32.72
C ASP A 1055 36.48 25.95 31.31
N SER A 1056 35.66 26.89 30.85
CA SER A 1056 35.34 27.05 29.42
C SER A 1056 36.31 27.88 28.55
N ALA A 1057 37.61 27.74 28.76
CA ALA A 1057 38.68 28.11 27.81
C ALA A 1057 39.87 27.13 27.88
N TRP A 1058 40.65 26.97 26.81
CA TRP A 1058 41.71 25.96 26.71
C TRP A 1058 42.99 26.34 27.46
N GLU A 1059 43.00 26.24 28.80
CA GLU A 1059 44.22 26.43 29.62
C GLU A 1059 44.66 25.23 30.47
N ARG A 1060 43.88 24.14 30.56
CA ARG A 1060 44.44 22.87 31.07
C ARG A 1060 43.93 21.63 30.37
N VAL A 1061 44.86 20.97 29.70
CA VAL A 1061 44.70 19.81 28.83
C VAL A 1061 46.06 19.09 28.86
N VAL A 1062 46.10 17.75 29.04
CA VAL A 1062 47.30 17.07 29.57
C VAL A 1062 47.39 15.59 29.13
N PRO A 1063 48.49 15.08 28.52
CA PRO A 1063 49.32 15.76 27.54
C PRO A 1063 49.69 14.88 26.32
N LEU A 1064 49.50 15.35 25.08
CA LEU A 1064 50.11 14.72 23.89
C LEU A 1064 51.57 15.16 23.72
N GLY A 1065 52.38 15.04 24.78
CA GLY A 1065 53.77 15.49 24.83
C GLY A 1065 54.55 14.88 25.99
N ASN A 1066 55.89 14.94 25.94
CA ASN A 1066 56.76 14.40 26.99
C ASN A 1066 56.71 15.21 28.32
N SER A 1067 55.71 16.09 28.50
CA SER A 1067 55.48 16.86 29.73
C SER A 1067 54.05 17.41 29.78
N MET A 1068 53.60 17.80 30.98
CA MET A 1068 52.21 18.16 31.35
C MET A 1068 51.59 19.40 30.64
N ASN A 1069 52.19 19.92 29.57
CA ASN A 1069 51.89 21.25 28.99
C ASN A 1069 51.48 21.22 27.49
N GLU A 1070 51.14 20.07 26.92
CA GLU A 1070 50.67 19.93 25.53
C GLU A 1070 49.21 19.42 25.50
N PRO A 1071 48.39 19.73 24.47
CA PRO A 1071 46.95 19.41 24.47
C PRO A 1071 46.65 17.91 24.35
N LEU A 1072 45.40 17.52 24.59
CA LEU A 1072 44.86 16.15 24.60
C LEU A 1072 43.39 16.18 24.13
N ALA A 1073 42.90 15.14 23.47
CA ALA A 1073 41.51 15.00 23.04
C ALA A 1073 41.04 13.55 23.16
N LEU A 1074 39.73 13.35 23.43
CA LEU A 1074 39.10 12.03 23.55
C LEU A 1074 37.88 11.94 22.61
N THR A 1075 37.93 11.00 21.66
CA THR A 1075 36.78 10.52 20.89
C THR A 1075 36.85 9.00 20.75
N ARG A 1076 35.72 8.36 20.41
CA ARG A 1076 35.58 6.91 20.46
C ARG A 1076 36.44 6.20 19.40
N THR A 1077 37.20 5.18 19.83
CA THR A 1077 38.10 4.33 19.03
C THR A 1077 39.34 4.99 18.42
N SER A 1078 40.47 4.85 19.13
CA SER A 1078 41.76 4.42 18.55
C SER A 1078 42.30 5.23 17.36
N THR A 1079 42.49 6.53 17.57
CA THR A 1079 43.45 7.37 16.82
C THR A 1079 44.27 8.18 17.84
N VAL A 1080 45.59 8.32 17.65
CA VAL A 1080 46.56 8.74 18.69
C VAL A 1080 47.59 9.72 18.10
N GLY A 1081 48.18 10.62 18.92
CA GLY A 1081 49.02 11.76 18.48
C GLY A 1081 50.56 11.76 18.70
N LEU A 1082 51.18 12.91 18.39
CA LEU A 1082 52.60 13.33 18.24
C LEU A 1082 53.28 13.17 16.84
N VAL A 1083 53.87 14.18 16.13
CA VAL A 1083 54.77 15.37 16.44
C VAL A 1083 56.29 15.04 16.36
N LEU A 1084 57.28 15.84 15.90
CA LEU A 1084 57.51 16.97 14.93
C LEU A 1084 59.07 17.03 14.67
N PRO A 1085 59.64 17.57 13.54
CA PRO A 1085 60.18 18.96 13.53
C PRO A 1085 60.43 19.70 12.17
N ARG A 1086 60.33 21.05 12.21
CA ARG A 1086 61.02 22.11 11.40
C ARG A 1086 60.80 22.26 9.87
N GLN A 1087 60.95 23.52 9.43
CA GLN A 1087 60.91 24.01 8.04
C GLN A 1087 62.02 23.39 7.15
N GLY A 1088 61.80 23.30 5.83
CA GLY A 1088 62.87 22.94 4.90
C GLY A 1088 62.55 22.98 3.40
N GLN A 1089 61.78 22.00 2.91
CA GLN A 1089 61.79 21.63 1.48
C GLN A 1089 60.42 21.21 0.91
N ALA A 1090 60.33 21.28 -0.42
CA ALA A 1090 59.23 20.85 -1.31
C ALA A 1090 59.86 20.47 -2.68
N PRO A 1091 59.12 20.03 -3.73
CA PRO A 1091 57.73 19.59 -3.84
C PRO A 1091 57.67 18.08 -4.26
N PRO A 1092 56.77 17.60 -5.16
CA PRO A 1092 56.93 17.83 -6.60
C PRO A 1092 55.62 18.14 -7.38
N LEU A 1093 55.78 18.52 -8.65
CA LEU A 1093 54.73 19.08 -9.52
C LEU A 1093 54.09 18.08 -10.51
N ARG A 1094 52.77 18.20 -10.67
CA ARG A 1094 52.08 18.52 -11.94
C ARG A 1094 52.90 18.28 -13.23
N ARG A 1095 52.99 17.04 -13.72
CA ARG A 1095 53.30 16.71 -15.14
C ARG A 1095 53.06 15.23 -15.48
N MET A 1096 51.85 14.87 -15.96
CA MET A 1096 51.56 13.63 -16.71
C MET A 1096 50.11 13.59 -17.25
N ALA A 1097 49.63 14.69 -17.85
CA ALA A 1097 48.27 14.78 -18.40
C ALA A 1097 48.20 14.57 -19.93
N ASP A 1098 49.35 14.55 -20.62
CA ASP A 1098 49.45 14.79 -22.07
C ASP A 1098 49.72 13.50 -22.88
N ALA A 1099 49.17 12.34 -22.47
CA ALA A 1099 49.58 11.05 -23.03
C ALA A 1099 48.55 9.89 -23.01
N THR A 1100 47.30 10.10 -23.43
CA THR A 1100 46.52 9.12 -24.23
C THR A 1100 45.19 9.73 -24.70
N GLY A 1101 45.11 10.13 -25.98
CA GLY A 1101 43.84 10.59 -26.58
C GLY A 1101 43.14 9.47 -27.34
N GLU A 1102 42.01 8.98 -26.81
CA GLU A 1102 40.78 8.58 -27.53
C GLU A 1102 39.77 7.98 -26.54
N PRO A 1103 38.45 8.19 -26.70
CA PRO A 1103 37.43 7.66 -25.78
C PRO A 1103 37.04 6.20 -26.16
N PRO A 1104 37.36 5.17 -25.35
CA PRO A 1104 36.93 3.82 -25.65
C PRO A 1104 35.42 3.66 -25.46
N SER A 1105 34.79 2.89 -26.36
CA SER A 1105 33.37 2.55 -26.30
C SER A 1105 32.96 1.90 -24.97
N LEU A 1106 31.67 2.02 -24.63
CA LEU A 1106 31.10 1.37 -23.45
C LEU A 1106 30.93 -0.13 -23.71
N ASP A 1107 31.72 -0.91 -22.98
CA ASP A 1107 31.56 -2.35 -22.79
C ASP A 1107 31.37 -2.59 -21.28
N ASN A 1108 30.41 -3.43 -20.90
CA ASN A 1108 29.77 -3.34 -19.59
C ASN A 1108 30.70 -3.64 -18.41
N GLY A 1109 31.75 -4.46 -18.61
CA GLY A 1109 32.77 -4.70 -17.59
C GLY A 1109 33.56 -3.44 -17.19
N ARG A 1110 33.58 -2.39 -18.02
CA ARG A 1110 34.28 -1.13 -17.75
C ARG A 1110 33.40 -0.06 -17.10
N LEU A 1111 32.11 -0.32 -16.87
CA LEU A 1111 31.19 0.69 -16.32
C LEU A 1111 31.50 1.01 -14.85
N MET A 1112 31.80 -0.01 -14.04
CA MET A 1112 32.12 0.15 -12.61
C MET A 1112 33.48 0.84 -12.41
N ASP A 1113 34.50 0.39 -13.13
CA ASP A 1113 35.82 1.04 -13.15
C ASP A 1113 35.69 2.51 -13.58
N ARG A 1114 34.86 2.82 -14.59
CA ARG A 1114 34.57 4.20 -15.01
C ARG A 1114 33.88 5.02 -13.93
N LEU A 1115 32.92 4.46 -13.19
CA LEU A 1115 32.19 5.20 -12.15
C LEU A 1115 33.09 5.56 -10.95
N CYS A 1116 33.87 4.62 -10.42
CA CYS A 1116 34.85 4.98 -9.39
C CYS A 1116 35.99 5.84 -9.97
N SER A 1117 36.42 5.65 -11.23
CA SER A 1117 37.40 6.55 -11.88
C SER A 1117 36.89 7.98 -12.06
N LEU A 1118 35.59 8.17 -12.29
CA LEU A 1118 34.97 9.50 -12.32
C LEU A 1118 34.98 10.16 -10.94
N LEU A 1119 34.74 9.41 -9.86
CA LEU A 1119 34.95 9.92 -8.50
C LEU A 1119 36.43 10.27 -8.24
N ALA A 1120 37.37 9.63 -8.92
CA ALA A 1120 38.82 9.88 -8.78
C ALA A 1120 39.38 11.01 -9.66
N ASP A 1121 38.66 11.49 -10.69
CA ASP A 1121 39.11 12.61 -11.53
C ASP A 1121 38.94 13.94 -10.78
N PRO A 1122 40.03 14.70 -10.52
CA PRO A 1122 39.97 15.95 -9.78
C PRO A 1122 39.21 17.08 -10.49
N ASN A 1123 38.85 16.92 -11.77
CA ASN A 1123 38.03 17.87 -12.51
C ASN A 1123 36.54 17.47 -12.57
N THR A 1124 36.11 16.35 -11.98
CA THR A 1124 34.72 15.86 -12.06
C THR A 1124 33.69 16.89 -11.59
N ASP A 1125 34.00 17.70 -10.58
CA ASP A 1125 33.15 18.79 -10.11
C ASP A 1125 32.97 19.92 -11.16
N GLU A 1126 33.86 20.04 -12.15
CA GLU A 1126 33.69 20.93 -13.32
C GLU A 1126 33.17 20.18 -14.56
N MET A 1127 33.54 18.91 -14.76
CA MET A 1127 33.15 18.13 -15.94
C MET A 1127 31.70 17.64 -15.86
N VAL A 1128 31.20 17.26 -14.68
CA VAL A 1128 29.77 17.03 -14.45
C VAL A 1128 28.98 18.33 -14.60
N ARG A 1129 29.52 19.48 -14.15
CA ARG A 1129 28.93 20.80 -14.41
C ARG A 1129 28.95 21.25 -15.88
N LYS A 1130 29.79 20.65 -16.73
CA LYS A 1130 29.82 20.90 -18.19
C LYS A 1130 28.97 19.91 -18.99
N LEU A 1131 28.68 18.73 -18.41
CA LEU A 1131 27.71 17.77 -18.94
C LEU A 1131 26.27 18.12 -18.54
N LEU A 1132 26.09 18.94 -17.49
CA LEU A 1132 24.82 19.60 -17.15
C LEU A 1132 24.71 20.95 -17.90
N PRO A 1133 23.66 21.19 -18.70
CA PRO A 1133 23.39 22.51 -19.28
C PRO A 1133 23.11 23.57 -18.20
N PRO A 1134 23.34 24.88 -18.47
CA PRO A 1134 23.28 25.92 -17.44
C PRO A 1134 21.94 26.12 -16.70
N ASP A 1135 20.83 25.62 -17.24
CA ASP A 1135 19.46 25.97 -16.81
C ASP A 1135 18.58 24.76 -16.40
N THR A 1136 19.15 23.56 -16.16
CA THR A 1136 18.33 22.37 -15.85
C THR A 1136 17.83 22.31 -14.41
N SER A 1137 16.56 22.70 -14.18
CA SER A 1137 15.85 22.42 -12.91
C SER A 1137 14.38 22.01 -13.06
N GLU A 1138 13.92 21.70 -14.28
CA GLU A 1138 12.65 21.01 -14.55
C GLU A 1138 12.90 19.77 -15.45
N GLU A 1139 11.93 18.85 -15.52
CA GLU A 1139 12.04 17.43 -15.94
C GLU A 1139 12.40 17.19 -17.45
N PRO A 1140 12.89 15.99 -17.88
CA PRO A 1140 13.76 14.99 -17.22
C PRO A 1140 14.91 14.44 -18.13
N PRO A 1141 15.92 13.72 -17.57
CA PRO A 1141 16.80 12.81 -18.33
C PRO A 1141 16.16 11.39 -18.48
N CYS A 1142 16.31 10.62 -19.57
CA CYS A 1142 16.99 10.80 -20.86
C CYS A 1142 16.15 10.18 -22.01
N PRO A 1143 16.34 10.64 -23.28
CA PRO A 1143 16.11 9.83 -24.47
C PRO A 1143 17.41 9.17 -25.00
N SER A 1144 17.25 7.97 -25.59
CA SER A 1144 18.27 7.12 -26.26
C SER A 1144 19.55 6.80 -25.48
#